data_AF-A0A2H3IPQ8-F1
#
_entry.id   AF-A0A2H3IPQ8-F1
#
_cell.length_a   1.000
_cell.length_b   1.000
_cell.length_c   1.000
_cell.angle_alpha   90.00
_cell.angle_beta   90.00
_cell.angle_gamma   90.00
#
_symmetry.space_group_name_H-M   'P 1'
#
loop_
_entity.id
_entity.type
_entity.pdbx_description
1 polymer ?
#
loop_
_entity_poly.entity_id
_entity_poly.type
_entity_poly.pdbx_seq_one_letter_code
_entity_poly.pdbx_strand_id
1 'polypeptide(L)'
;MIRPSRGSAKLGQLHFSEAQTWAPNWVPLHIPFIKVSQVPSTVRESVPRHQSDSPAEEVSGNESAHSAPASSELLDPSILSPPSTATTQQTPGSIPQRASHLRFSSQQVEYLLGAYFDIVQDANPIFSKELFLHRFQSSLCSEDLISTIVIITAKLTGFTANEDDFLPSLDTNLDLLLSSSILEDDLIGDVPSLDQFRKAYLLAFYEFHQFPGHQSWLRVGRMTRMAYRIGLDRLDHIRIFYPDWSILSDEEIQEWRSLWWCIYRLDTYTNLSSGTPYLIDDTVIRTSLITNHQALERVDPLQELYLPPNPEDISQVLLAASLAPETLLKNVHNITTAVLRQAGLILRFHLVRFQEELVAQVTKVERQLATVRLALPAGWLNPRRNAFLNESHADHHARTVTVLHLRMAQLLLSLAQPGLQQGDEWLVSWQRVYEACQDIASIADQWDSSFCLSVDPAISFPIFTALIFLDLHKKTPILTEQNLGPNIDHHISILHLQLQHFGKIWTLPRLLMFVPQEYPPYETMAPHVFGLVLGAILTTTLAVDNSWHPPDSSAINNLDLNLESDGVFDFIFDSSLTPDERYGQYNYCNMPHVRRTEYVVSPTEYDLIYVEILYHYGQPSAGPEMSANTYWQLQETSPFDLFPVSGFPGTCVFPQITRSGLQDSWQHGRDIYEVYHDLLQFLPDELDQKRMEFRVTNNVITSQVAGMVIGGMYGEKQAAVPLHVQRVGVDSLEPQYPCPGGQSLFNGIKDSDSASSEPWKSHLEKTKELMDALDAISGVPSDADDWHSSYDHYFDNLSSRLCHSKPLPCKQPQPNDECITRTQANTVFRLGQWEYSRLYRDAPSSLIASAALYGVFIAELARHLREQIKFFNEDIDQTDRVLYRHNVAHDGSISRILSLLQIRQMVWPGMGAEIVFELYRKVKGGGFYVRVLWGGQVLQSSNPELGDMEFVDSQTLLDYFDALVGRRAESTVELCRMEIVE
;
A
#
# COMPACT_ATOMS: atom_id res chain seq x y z
N MET A 1 -4.02 -74.37 5.20
CA MET A 1 -4.52 -74.41 6.59
C MET A 1 -3.43 -75.01 7.46
N ILE A 2 -3.01 -74.49 8.63
CA ILE A 2 -3.36 -73.30 9.42
C ILE A 2 -2.08 -72.91 10.22
N ARG A 3 -1.80 -71.59 10.39
CA ARG A 3 -0.86 -70.90 11.35
C ARG A 3 0.50 -71.56 11.74
N PRO A 4 1.55 -70.73 11.89
CA PRO A 4 1.99 -70.41 13.26
C PRO A 4 2.42 -68.94 13.47
N SER A 5 2.84 -68.57 14.68
CA SER A 5 3.35 -67.24 15.03
C SER A 5 4.51 -67.30 16.04
N ARG A 6 5.61 -66.56 15.78
CA ARG A 6 6.53 -65.93 16.75
C ARG A 6 7.85 -65.41 16.12
N GLY A 7 8.12 -64.11 16.26
CA GLY A 7 9.35 -63.60 16.91
C GLY A 7 10.66 -63.38 16.14
N SER A 8 11.10 -62.10 16.15
CA SER A 8 12.48 -61.64 16.45
C SER A 8 13.63 -61.75 15.43
N ALA A 9 14.11 -60.59 14.95
CA ALA A 9 15.54 -60.23 14.85
C ALA A 9 15.73 -58.70 15.00
N LYS A 10 16.94 -58.22 15.31
CA LYS A 10 17.33 -56.79 15.44
C LYS A 10 18.46 -56.44 14.47
N LEU A 11 18.57 -55.15 14.10
CA LEU A 11 19.78 -54.28 14.02
C LEU A 11 19.33 -52.92 13.43
N GLY A 12 19.92 -51.75 13.71
CA GLY A 12 20.96 -51.34 14.67
C GLY A 12 21.20 -49.82 14.52
N GLN A 13 21.57 -49.10 15.60
CA GLN A 13 21.87 -47.66 15.51
C GLN A 13 23.23 -47.41 14.83
N LEU A 14 23.35 -46.27 14.14
CA LEU A 14 24.63 -45.63 13.84
C LEU A 14 24.57 -44.16 14.28
N HIS A 15 25.43 -43.78 15.21
CA HIS A 15 25.75 -42.38 15.49
C HIS A 15 26.68 -41.85 14.39
N PHE A 16 26.54 -40.57 14.06
CA PHE A 16 27.68 -39.75 13.65
C PHE A 16 27.76 -38.52 14.56
N SER A 17 28.71 -38.58 15.49
CA SER A 17 29.22 -37.44 16.23
C SER A 17 30.51 -36.94 15.57
N GLU A 18 30.95 -35.74 15.94
CA GLU A 18 32.28 -35.18 15.64
C GLU A 18 32.60 -34.88 14.17
N ALA A 19 32.28 -33.65 13.75
CA ALA A 19 32.96 -32.93 12.68
C ALA A 19 33.06 -31.43 13.01
N GLN A 20 33.64 -31.12 14.18
CA GLN A 20 33.86 -29.74 14.61
C GLN A 20 35.15 -29.18 13.98
N THR A 21 35.18 -27.86 13.76
CA THR A 21 36.29 -27.07 13.17
C THR A 21 36.55 -27.28 11.67
N TRP A 22 36.37 -26.20 10.90
CA TRP A 22 37.45 -25.50 10.19
C TRP A 22 36.91 -24.16 9.68
N ALA A 23 37.52 -23.05 10.12
CA ALA A 23 37.19 -21.71 9.66
C ALA A 23 38.32 -21.18 8.74
N PRO A 24 38.05 -20.79 7.49
CA PRO A 24 38.97 -20.01 6.67
C PRO A 24 38.77 -18.51 6.91
N ASN A 25 39.86 -17.78 7.14
CA ASN A 25 39.88 -16.31 7.14
C ASN A 25 39.97 -15.77 5.69
N TRP A 26 40.34 -14.48 5.58
CA TRP A 26 40.77 -13.73 4.39
C TRP A 26 39.63 -13.15 3.53
N VAL A 27 39.65 -11.89 3.07
CA VAL A 27 40.32 -10.60 3.37
C VAL A 27 39.89 -9.69 2.20
N PRO A 28 39.59 -8.38 2.38
CA PRO A 28 39.18 -7.54 1.26
C PRO A 28 40.31 -7.31 0.25
N LEU A 29 40.01 -7.45 -1.05
CA LEU A 29 40.94 -7.15 -2.15
C LEU A 29 40.71 -5.71 -2.64
N HIS A 30 41.71 -4.85 -2.45
CA HIS A 30 41.71 -3.43 -2.87
C HIS A 30 42.11 -3.23 -4.36
N ILE A 31 42.01 -1.97 -4.82
CA ILE A 31 42.65 -1.34 -6.01
C ILE A 31 41.87 -1.58 -7.34
N PRO A 32 41.73 -0.58 -8.27
CA PRO A 32 42.28 0.79 -8.28
C PRO A 32 41.25 1.96 -8.36
N PHE A 33 41.77 3.16 -8.10
CA PHE A 33 41.14 4.46 -8.43
C PHE A 33 41.06 4.72 -9.94
N ILE A 34 40.11 5.59 -10.33
CA ILE A 34 40.38 6.64 -11.32
C ILE A 34 40.14 8.00 -10.66
N LYS A 35 41.16 8.88 -10.70
CA LYS A 35 41.04 10.29 -10.30
C LYS A 35 40.63 11.13 -11.51
N VAL A 36 39.74 12.11 -11.29
CA VAL A 36 39.60 13.30 -12.14
C VAL A 36 40.00 14.53 -11.32
N SER A 37 40.52 15.55 -12.01
CA SER A 37 41.34 16.63 -11.43
C SER A 37 40.57 17.72 -10.68
N GLN A 38 41.18 18.23 -9.61
CA GLN A 38 40.83 19.51 -8.99
C GLN A 38 41.15 20.69 -9.94
N VAL A 39 40.37 21.78 -9.83
CA VAL A 39 40.76 23.13 -10.26
C VAL A 39 40.36 24.12 -9.15
N PRO A 40 41.28 24.96 -8.61
CA PRO A 40 40.98 25.80 -7.45
C PRO A 40 40.88 27.32 -7.76
N SER A 41 39.98 28.01 -7.06
CA SER A 41 39.99 29.48 -6.83
C SER A 41 39.11 29.84 -5.61
N THR A 42 39.63 30.07 -4.40
CA THR A 42 40.34 31.26 -3.87
C THR A 42 39.47 32.49 -3.52
N VAL A 43 39.08 32.56 -2.25
CA VAL A 43 39.19 33.71 -1.31
C VAL A 43 38.82 35.13 -1.77
N ARG A 44 37.80 35.70 -1.11
CA ARG A 44 37.78 37.05 -0.45
C ARG A 44 36.49 37.13 0.41
N GLU A 45 36.52 37.31 1.73
CA GLU A 45 37.00 38.44 2.55
C GLU A 45 36.13 39.72 2.56
N SER A 46 35.13 39.70 3.46
CA SER A 46 35.04 40.63 4.61
C SER A 46 34.34 42.00 4.51
N VAL A 47 34.09 42.54 5.73
CA VAL A 47 33.64 43.88 6.18
C VAL A 47 32.19 44.36 5.90
N PRO A 48 31.57 45.16 6.82
CA PRO A 48 30.14 44.97 7.15
C PRO A 48 29.32 46.26 7.45
N ARG A 49 28.13 46.09 8.06
CA ARG A 49 27.37 47.01 8.95
C ARG A 49 27.25 48.51 8.60
N HIS A 50 26.01 48.98 8.44
CA HIS A 50 25.27 49.92 9.31
C HIS A 50 23.77 49.74 8.99
N GLN A 51 22.77 49.66 9.89
CA GLN A 51 22.46 50.28 11.19
C GLN A 51 21.82 51.67 11.07
N SER A 52 20.82 51.96 11.94
CA SER A 52 19.97 53.18 12.04
C SER A 52 19.02 53.46 10.86
N ASP A 53 17.78 53.95 11.02
CA ASP A 53 16.93 54.14 12.22
C ASP A 53 15.42 54.24 11.84
N SER A 54 14.52 54.00 12.79
CA SER A 54 13.08 54.39 12.78
C SER A 54 12.91 55.77 13.47
N PRO A 55 11.86 56.60 13.25
CA PRO A 55 10.41 56.30 13.46
C PRO A 55 9.53 56.74 12.24
N ALA A 56 8.25 56.39 12.06
CA ALA A 56 7.05 56.32 12.90
C ALA A 56 6.44 57.68 13.31
N GLU A 57 5.32 58.06 12.69
CA GLU A 57 4.30 58.96 13.29
C GLU A 57 2.92 58.74 12.62
N GLU A 58 1.84 59.08 13.31
CA GLU A 58 0.44 58.85 12.91
C GLU A 58 -0.22 60.09 12.27
N VAL A 59 -1.42 59.95 11.68
CA VAL A 59 -2.65 60.74 12.03
C VAL A 59 -3.84 60.46 11.07
N SER A 60 -5.06 60.54 11.61
CA SER A 60 -6.38 60.29 11.01
C SER A 60 -6.93 61.35 10.03
N GLY A 61 -7.96 61.03 9.22
CA GLY A 61 -8.71 62.07 8.47
C GLY A 61 -9.92 61.68 7.58
N ASN A 62 -11.02 61.20 8.18
CA ASN A 62 -12.46 61.29 7.80
C ASN A 62 -12.97 61.54 6.34
N GLU A 63 -13.95 60.70 5.95
CA GLU A 63 -15.32 61.03 5.48
C GLU A 63 -15.63 61.67 4.09
N SER A 64 -16.24 60.85 3.20
CA SER A 64 -17.71 60.83 2.92
C SER A 64 -18.28 61.07 1.50
N ALA A 65 -19.44 60.43 1.30
CA ALA A 65 -20.66 60.87 0.59
C ALA A 65 -20.91 60.51 -0.90
N HIS A 66 -22.21 60.31 -1.17
CA HIS A 66 -22.93 60.21 -2.47
C HIS A 66 -22.78 58.91 -3.30
N SER A 67 -23.82 58.38 -3.98
CA SER A 67 -25.27 58.21 -3.68
C SER A 67 -25.96 57.41 -4.82
N ALA A 68 -26.90 56.51 -4.51
CA ALA A 68 -27.73 55.77 -5.49
C ALA A 68 -28.88 56.64 -6.09
N PRO A 69 -29.53 56.24 -7.21
CA PRO A 69 -30.66 55.26 -7.22
C PRO A 69 -30.47 54.09 -8.24
N ALA A 70 -31.10 52.91 -8.12
CA ALA A 70 -32.50 52.51 -8.41
C ALA A 70 -32.92 52.61 -9.91
N SER A 71 -33.77 51.75 -10.51
CA SER A 71 -34.83 50.88 -9.95
C SER A 71 -35.25 49.69 -10.86
N SER A 72 -35.88 48.65 -10.26
CA SER A 72 -36.97 47.72 -10.72
C SER A 72 -37.31 47.53 -12.23
N GLU A 73 -37.79 46.37 -12.74
CA GLU A 73 -38.96 45.56 -12.31
C GLU A 73 -38.84 44.02 -12.63
N LEU A 74 -39.96 43.28 -12.63
CA LEU A 74 -40.09 41.81 -12.58
C LEU A 74 -41.14 41.25 -13.58
N LEU A 75 -40.97 39.98 -14.01
CA LEU A 75 -41.98 39.08 -14.64
C LEU A 75 -42.46 39.45 -16.07
N ASP A 76 -42.85 38.55 -17.00
CA ASP A 76 -42.93 37.06 -17.03
C ASP A 76 -42.59 36.51 -18.47
N PRO A 77 -43.08 35.38 -19.06
CA PRO A 77 -42.16 34.43 -19.74
C PRO A 77 -42.49 34.04 -21.21
N SER A 78 -41.76 33.01 -21.70
CA SER A 78 -42.10 32.06 -22.79
C SER A 78 -41.63 32.34 -24.26
N ILE A 79 -41.64 31.24 -25.05
CA ILE A 79 -41.40 31.09 -26.51
C ILE A 79 -39.93 30.92 -27.00
N LEU A 80 -39.45 29.68 -26.83
CA LEU A 80 -38.67 28.81 -27.74
C LEU A 80 -38.04 29.37 -29.06
N SER A 81 -36.71 29.17 -29.17
CA SER A 81 -35.96 28.71 -30.37
C SER A 81 -35.82 29.63 -31.62
N PRO A 82 -34.85 29.37 -32.53
CA PRO A 82 -33.42 29.14 -32.31
C PRO A 82 -32.53 30.06 -33.22
N PRO A 83 -31.24 30.30 -32.90
CA PRO A 83 -30.35 31.06 -33.77
C PRO A 83 -29.78 30.21 -34.92
N SER A 84 -29.80 30.76 -36.14
CA SER A 84 -29.30 30.10 -37.36
C SER A 84 -27.80 30.34 -37.61
N THR A 85 -27.25 29.55 -38.54
CA THR A 85 -25.89 29.65 -39.08
C THR A 85 -25.46 31.06 -39.50
N ALA A 86 -24.24 31.45 -39.08
CA ALA A 86 -23.53 32.62 -39.59
C ALA A 86 -22.31 32.17 -40.41
N THR A 87 -22.38 32.33 -41.72
CA THR A 87 -21.33 31.90 -42.66
C THR A 87 -20.18 32.91 -42.71
N THR A 88 -18.94 32.48 -42.47
CA THR A 88 -17.74 33.30 -42.67
C THR A 88 -16.91 32.73 -43.82
N GLN A 89 -16.50 33.58 -44.77
CA GLN A 89 -15.81 33.15 -45.99
C GLN A 89 -14.33 32.85 -45.76
N GLN A 90 -13.83 31.76 -46.35
CA GLN A 90 -12.41 31.41 -46.34
C GLN A 90 -11.62 32.25 -47.36
N THR A 91 -10.46 32.77 -46.95
CA THR A 91 -9.32 33.02 -47.84
C THR A 91 -8.31 31.87 -47.71
N PRO A 92 -7.73 31.37 -48.81
CA PRO A 92 -6.86 30.19 -48.76
C PRO A 92 -5.43 30.56 -48.30
N GLY A 93 -4.95 29.93 -47.23
CA GLY A 93 -3.51 29.85 -46.93
C GLY A 93 -3.05 30.29 -45.53
N SER A 94 -3.45 29.56 -44.47
CA SER A 94 -2.73 29.56 -43.19
C SER A 94 -3.03 28.29 -42.39
N ILE A 95 -2.00 27.50 -42.07
CA ILE A 95 -2.07 26.39 -41.10
C ILE A 95 -2.16 27.00 -39.68
N PRO A 96 -2.88 26.38 -38.71
CA PRO A 96 -3.05 26.95 -37.37
C PRO A 96 -1.74 27.31 -36.66
N GLN A 97 -1.64 28.54 -36.15
CA GLN A 97 -0.44 29.06 -35.49
C GLN A 97 -0.42 28.76 -33.98
N ARG A 98 -0.22 27.48 -33.61
CA ARG A 98 0.26 27.12 -32.26
C ARG A 98 1.32 26.01 -32.20
N ALA A 99 1.81 25.55 -33.35
CA ALA A 99 3.01 24.71 -33.48
C ALA A 99 4.34 25.41 -33.11
N SER A 100 4.37 26.21 -32.04
CA SER A 100 5.53 26.96 -31.53
C SER A 100 6.31 26.24 -30.41
N HIS A 101 5.79 25.13 -29.88
CA HIS A 101 6.44 24.36 -28.81
C HIS A 101 7.19 23.11 -29.30
N LEU A 102 6.78 22.51 -30.42
CA LEU A 102 7.51 21.41 -31.05
C LEU A 102 8.63 21.94 -31.95
N ARG A 103 9.89 21.57 -31.69
CA ARG A 103 11.04 21.86 -32.57
C ARG A 103 11.12 20.94 -33.80
N PHE A 104 9.99 20.43 -34.30
CA PHE A 104 9.91 19.56 -35.47
C PHE A 104 9.32 20.32 -36.67
N SER A 105 9.84 20.10 -37.87
CA SER A 105 9.22 20.63 -39.10
C SER A 105 7.96 19.84 -39.45
N SER A 106 7.06 20.44 -40.25
CA SER A 106 5.82 19.76 -40.69
C SER A 106 6.09 18.41 -41.37
N GLN A 107 7.17 18.32 -42.15
CA GLN A 107 7.60 17.06 -42.80
C GLN A 107 8.10 16.02 -41.80
N GLN A 108 8.72 16.44 -40.68
CA GLN A 108 9.14 15.54 -39.61
C GLN A 108 7.93 15.06 -38.78
N VAL A 109 6.94 15.93 -38.56
CA VAL A 109 5.66 15.54 -37.94
C VAL A 109 4.91 14.52 -38.80
N GLU A 110 4.75 14.78 -40.10
CA GLU A 110 4.13 13.84 -41.04
C GLU A 110 4.87 12.50 -41.10
N TYR A 111 6.21 12.51 -41.13
CA TYR A 111 7.03 11.30 -41.09
C TYR A 111 6.84 10.50 -39.80
N LEU A 112 6.86 11.15 -38.62
CA LEU A 112 6.71 10.50 -37.33
C LEU A 112 5.28 9.99 -37.08
N LEU A 113 4.26 10.70 -37.57
CA LEU A 113 2.88 10.19 -37.58
C LEU A 113 2.73 8.98 -38.50
N GLY A 114 3.35 8.99 -39.69
CA GLY A 114 3.42 7.82 -40.57
C GLY A 114 4.08 6.63 -39.87
N ALA A 115 5.25 6.86 -39.27
CA ALA A 115 6.00 5.86 -38.52
C ALA A 115 5.18 5.25 -37.38
N TYR A 116 4.43 6.04 -36.60
CA TYR A 116 3.54 5.53 -35.55
C TYR A 116 2.58 4.45 -36.09
N PHE A 117 1.95 4.74 -37.24
CA PHE A 117 1.00 3.82 -37.88
C PHE A 117 1.63 2.62 -38.58
N ASP A 118 2.93 2.63 -38.81
CA ASP A 118 3.67 1.55 -39.45
C ASP A 118 4.41 0.67 -38.43
N ILE A 119 4.66 1.17 -37.20
CA ILE A 119 5.49 0.45 -36.19
C ILE A 119 4.94 0.41 -34.75
N VAL A 120 3.91 1.19 -34.35
CA VAL A 120 3.39 1.22 -32.95
C VAL A 120 1.89 0.86 -32.88
N GLN A 121 1.14 1.09 -33.96
CA GLN A 121 -0.31 0.92 -34.04
C GLN A 121 -0.81 -0.50 -33.71
N ASP A 122 -0.07 -1.57 -34.00
CA ASP A 122 -0.54 -2.94 -33.69
C ASP A 122 -0.49 -3.25 -32.17
N ALA A 123 0.43 -2.61 -31.45
CA ALA A 123 0.45 -2.60 -29.99
C ALA A 123 -0.65 -1.67 -29.43
N ASN A 124 -0.86 -0.52 -30.08
CA ASN A 124 -1.77 0.55 -29.64
C ASN A 124 -2.90 0.87 -30.66
N PRO A 125 -3.82 -0.07 -30.96
CA PRO A 125 -4.83 0.07 -32.02
C PRO A 125 -6.04 0.93 -31.61
N ILE A 126 -5.78 2.14 -31.09
CA ILE A 126 -6.77 3.12 -30.59
C ILE A 126 -7.26 4.13 -31.65
N PHE A 127 -6.86 3.91 -32.90
CA PHE A 127 -7.10 4.78 -34.05
C PHE A 127 -7.48 3.98 -35.29
N SER A 128 -8.35 4.52 -36.13
CA SER A 128 -8.39 4.24 -37.56
C SER A 128 -7.36 5.14 -38.28
N LYS A 129 -6.41 4.54 -39.00
CA LYS A 129 -5.34 5.25 -39.73
C LYS A 129 -5.92 6.26 -40.74
N GLU A 130 -6.97 5.86 -41.45
CA GLU A 130 -7.63 6.69 -42.46
C GLU A 130 -8.38 7.88 -41.82
N LEU A 131 -9.16 7.63 -40.76
CA LEU A 131 -9.92 8.66 -40.07
C LEU A 131 -8.99 9.65 -39.36
N PHE A 132 -7.94 9.17 -38.68
CA PHE A 132 -6.96 10.01 -38.02
C PHE A 132 -6.20 10.89 -39.02
N LEU A 133 -5.72 10.33 -40.14
CA LEU A 133 -5.01 11.13 -41.16
C LEU A 133 -5.93 12.16 -41.81
N HIS A 134 -7.20 11.83 -42.06
CA HIS A 134 -8.20 12.79 -42.55
C HIS A 134 -8.45 13.91 -41.52
N ARG A 135 -8.63 13.58 -40.23
CA ARG A 135 -8.79 14.57 -39.15
C ARG A 135 -7.55 15.44 -38.99
N PHE A 136 -6.35 14.88 -39.06
CA PHE A 136 -5.09 15.60 -38.98
C PHE A 136 -4.94 16.60 -40.15
N GLN A 137 -5.14 16.17 -41.39
CA GLN A 137 -5.14 17.05 -42.57
C GLN A 137 -6.21 18.15 -42.48
N SER A 138 -7.35 17.85 -41.85
CA SER A 138 -8.44 18.80 -41.61
C SER A 138 -8.22 19.72 -40.38
N SER A 139 -7.12 19.58 -39.64
CA SER A 139 -6.86 20.25 -38.35
C SER A 139 -7.93 19.99 -37.26
N LEU A 140 -8.43 18.76 -37.19
CA LEU A 140 -9.48 18.26 -36.27
C LEU A 140 -8.94 17.26 -35.22
N CYS A 141 -7.63 17.27 -34.97
CA CYS A 141 -6.96 16.50 -33.90
C CYS A 141 -6.36 17.47 -32.88
N SER A 142 -6.36 17.12 -31.60
CA SER A 142 -5.75 17.93 -30.55
C SER A 142 -4.22 18.10 -30.74
N GLU A 143 -3.70 19.32 -30.65
CA GLU A 143 -2.25 19.60 -30.76
C GLU A 143 -1.44 18.84 -29.70
N ASP A 144 -1.98 18.67 -28.48
CA ASP A 144 -1.39 17.86 -27.41
C ASP A 144 -1.27 16.38 -27.78
N LEU A 145 -2.28 15.83 -28.45
CA LEU A 145 -2.29 14.44 -28.88
C LEU A 145 -1.26 14.22 -29.98
N ILE A 146 -1.21 15.11 -30.98
CA ILE A 146 -0.18 15.07 -32.03
C ILE A 146 1.21 15.18 -31.40
N SER A 147 1.42 16.11 -30.46
CA SER A 147 2.68 16.29 -29.74
C SER A 147 3.09 15.01 -29.00
N THR A 148 2.16 14.37 -28.30
CA THR A 148 2.37 13.13 -27.55
C THR A 148 2.78 11.97 -28.48
N ILE A 149 2.05 11.76 -29.58
CA ILE A 149 2.36 10.71 -30.57
C ILE A 149 3.75 10.95 -31.20
N VAL A 150 4.05 12.19 -31.61
CA VAL A 150 5.33 12.56 -32.24
C VAL A 150 6.51 12.36 -31.29
N ILE A 151 6.40 12.80 -30.03
CA ILE A 151 7.48 12.67 -29.03
C ILE A 151 7.72 11.21 -28.67
N ILE A 152 6.67 10.43 -28.41
CA ILE A 152 6.77 8.99 -28.12
C ILE A 152 7.39 8.25 -29.31
N THR A 153 6.92 8.50 -30.53
CA THR A 153 7.42 7.80 -31.73
C THR A 153 8.87 8.18 -32.03
N ALA A 154 9.26 9.45 -31.84
CA ALA A 154 10.66 9.87 -31.97
C ALA A 154 11.58 9.16 -30.95
N LYS A 155 11.12 9.01 -29.69
CA LYS A 155 11.87 8.26 -28.66
C LYS A 155 12.00 6.77 -28.98
N LEU A 156 10.92 6.13 -29.43
CA LEU A 156 10.91 4.69 -29.76
C LEU A 156 11.68 4.34 -31.04
N THR A 157 11.73 5.25 -32.02
CA THR A 157 12.53 5.08 -33.25
C THR A 157 13.99 5.49 -33.11
N GLY A 158 14.35 6.22 -32.05
CA GLY A 158 15.65 6.89 -31.96
C GLY A 158 15.84 8.02 -32.97
N PHE A 159 14.75 8.65 -33.44
CA PHE A 159 14.78 9.68 -34.48
C PHE A 159 15.53 10.94 -34.03
N THR A 160 16.65 11.22 -34.68
CA THR A 160 17.44 12.45 -34.49
C THR A 160 17.19 13.42 -35.64
N ALA A 161 16.67 14.61 -35.32
CA ALA A 161 16.35 15.63 -36.32
C ALA A 161 17.59 16.34 -36.89
N ASN A 162 18.65 16.47 -36.06
CA ASN A 162 20.02 16.88 -36.36
C ASN A 162 20.91 16.28 -35.24
N GLU A 163 22.20 16.03 -35.49
CA GLU A 163 22.99 15.10 -34.66
C GLU A 163 23.40 15.63 -33.26
N ASP A 164 23.65 16.93 -33.07
CA ASP A 164 24.45 17.40 -31.92
C ASP A 164 23.70 17.99 -30.69
N ASP A 165 22.39 18.32 -30.74
CA ASP A 165 21.79 19.20 -29.71
C ASP A 165 20.32 18.90 -29.31
N PHE A 166 19.71 17.82 -29.81
CA PHE A 166 18.26 17.60 -29.67
C PHE A 166 17.83 16.64 -28.55
N LEU A 167 18.62 15.61 -28.23
CA LEU A 167 18.22 14.54 -27.31
C LEU A 167 17.77 15.04 -25.92
N PRO A 168 18.54 15.89 -25.20
CA PRO A 168 18.13 16.38 -23.89
C PRO A 168 16.81 17.15 -23.90
N SER A 169 16.53 17.88 -24.99
CA SER A 169 15.25 18.60 -25.14
C SER A 169 14.06 17.66 -25.32
N LEU A 170 14.27 16.48 -25.92
CA LEU A 170 13.22 15.48 -26.11
C LEU A 170 12.96 14.69 -24.81
N ASP A 171 13.98 14.49 -23.97
CA ASP A 171 13.79 14.01 -22.58
C ASP A 171 13.03 15.06 -21.76
N THR A 172 13.45 16.32 -21.74
CA THR A 172 12.76 17.38 -20.98
C THR A 172 11.28 17.56 -21.41
N ASN A 173 10.98 17.43 -22.71
CA ASN A 173 9.60 17.50 -23.20
C ASN A 173 8.77 16.27 -22.82
N LEU A 174 9.39 15.08 -22.77
CA LEU A 174 8.75 13.84 -22.31
C LEU A 174 8.52 13.87 -20.79
N ASP A 175 9.51 14.33 -20.03
CA ASP A 175 9.41 14.57 -18.59
C ASP A 175 8.30 15.57 -18.28
N LEU A 176 8.12 16.62 -19.08
CA LEU A 176 7.01 17.58 -18.94
C LEU A 176 5.63 16.91 -19.20
N LEU A 177 5.52 16.06 -20.24
CA LEU A 177 4.29 15.31 -20.52
C LEU A 177 3.96 14.26 -19.45
N LEU A 178 4.97 13.73 -18.76
CA LEU A 178 4.78 12.79 -17.66
C LEU A 178 4.57 13.53 -16.33
N SER A 179 5.22 14.67 -16.10
CA SER A 179 5.14 15.47 -14.86
C SER A 179 3.88 16.34 -14.77
N SER A 180 3.19 16.61 -15.89
CA SER A 180 1.85 17.24 -15.93
C SER A 180 0.74 16.34 -15.35
N SER A 181 1.06 15.51 -14.34
CA SER A 181 0.26 14.41 -13.81
C SER A 181 -0.75 14.80 -12.75
N ILE A 182 -1.30 16.02 -12.83
CA ILE A 182 -2.66 16.26 -12.31
C ILE A 182 -3.62 15.76 -13.39
N LEU A 183 -3.83 14.44 -13.37
CA LEU A 183 -4.76 13.72 -14.27
C LEU A 183 -6.22 14.15 -14.07
N GLU A 184 -6.47 14.98 -13.05
CA GLU A 184 -7.73 15.65 -12.77
C GLU A 184 -7.85 16.98 -13.56
N ASP A 185 -6.77 17.77 -13.67
CA ASP A 185 -6.74 19.07 -14.38
C ASP A 185 -6.94 18.91 -15.89
N ASP A 186 -6.21 17.96 -16.49
CA ASP A 186 -6.26 17.65 -17.93
C ASP A 186 -7.63 17.07 -18.37
N LEU A 187 -8.49 16.75 -17.40
CA LEU A 187 -9.81 16.12 -17.55
C LEU A 187 -10.92 16.84 -16.76
N ILE A 188 -10.78 18.14 -16.44
CA ILE A 188 -11.86 18.94 -15.83
C ILE A 188 -12.99 19.18 -16.84
N GLY A 189 -13.95 18.27 -16.82
CA GLY A 189 -15.23 18.36 -17.54
C GLY A 189 -16.05 17.10 -17.29
N ASP A 190 -17.38 17.19 -17.39
CA ASP A 190 -18.25 16.03 -17.14
C ASP A 190 -18.14 14.96 -18.24
N VAL A 191 -17.66 15.33 -19.43
CA VAL A 191 -17.28 14.42 -20.52
C VAL A 191 -15.94 14.85 -21.12
N PRO A 192 -14.84 14.09 -20.92
CA PRO A 192 -13.56 14.35 -21.58
C PRO A 192 -13.58 13.90 -23.05
N SER A 193 -12.84 14.60 -23.92
CA SER A 193 -12.79 14.25 -25.35
C SER A 193 -12.01 12.95 -25.61
N LEU A 194 -12.35 12.27 -26.71
CA LEU A 194 -11.65 11.07 -27.20
C LEU A 194 -10.14 11.31 -27.34
N ASP A 195 -9.73 12.49 -27.82
CA ASP A 195 -8.32 12.83 -27.99
C ASP A 195 -7.57 13.05 -26.66
N GLN A 196 -8.23 13.61 -25.63
CA GLN A 196 -7.68 13.65 -24.25
C GLN A 196 -7.52 12.24 -23.67
N PHE A 197 -8.51 11.36 -23.86
CA PHE A 197 -8.44 10.00 -23.35
C PHE A 197 -7.34 9.18 -24.05
N ARG A 198 -7.14 9.39 -25.36
CA ARG A 198 -6.01 8.85 -26.13
C ARG A 198 -4.65 9.35 -25.62
N LYS A 199 -4.51 10.65 -25.35
CA LYS A 199 -3.29 11.25 -24.74
C LYS A 199 -2.98 10.54 -23.41
N ALA A 200 -3.97 10.40 -22.54
CA ALA A 200 -3.83 9.72 -21.25
C ALA A 200 -3.42 8.24 -21.40
N TYR A 201 -4.04 7.50 -22.31
CA TYR A 201 -3.70 6.10 -22.57
C TYR A 201 -2.30 5.91 -23.15
N LEU A 202 -1.90 6.71 -24.15
CA LEU A 202 -0.56 6.63 -24.75
C LEU A 202 0.54 6.90 -23.72
N LEU A 203 0.33 7.88 -22.84
CA LEU A 203 1.25 8.16 -21.74
C LEU A 203 1.28 7.01 -20.71
N ALA A 204 0.14 6.41 -20.37
CA ALA A 204 0.09 5.26 -19.46
C ALA A 204 0.78 4.01 -20.03
N PHE A 205 0.55 3.70 -21.32
CA PHE A 205 1.22 2.61 -22.03
C PHE A 205 2.73 2.82 -22.09
N TYR A 206 3.17 4.03 -22.47
CA TYR A 206 4.59 4.36 -22.58
C TYR A 206 5.29 4.33 -21.22
N GLU A 207 4.70 4.94 -20.19
CA GLU A 207 5.28 4.97 -18.84
C GLU A 207 5.35 3.57 -18.22
N PHE A 208 4.35 2.70 -18.42
CA PHE A 208 4.42 1.31 -17.96
C PHE A 208 5.56 0.52 -18.63
N HIS A 209 5.83 0.74 -19.91
CA HIS A 209 6.84 -0.03 -20.65
C HIS A 209 8.27 0.54 -20.64
N GLN A 210 8.41 1.85 -20.41
CA GLN A 210 9.71 2.53 -20.30
C GLN A 210 10.11 2.90 -18.87
N PHE A 211 9.15 3.06 -17.95
CA PHE A 211 9.34 3.38 -16.54
C PHE A 211 8.45 2.50 -15.62
N PRO A 212 8.53 1.15 -15.70
CA PRO A 212 7.70 0.25 -14.89
C PRO A 212 7.96 0.45 -13.39
N GLY A 213 6.89 0.68 -12.63
CA GLY A 213 6.96 0.87 -11.18
C GLY A 213 5.67 1.43 -10.60
N HIS A 214 5.73 1.92 -9.36
CA HIS A 214 4.54 2.41 -8.64
C HIS A 214 3.82 3.58 -9.34
N GLN A 215 4.55 4.49 -10.00
CA GLN A 215 3.94 5.65 -10.67
C GLN A 215 3.15 5.25 -11.92
N SER A 216 3.69 4.37 -12.77
CA SER A 216 3.00 3.83 -13.93
C SER A 216 1.80 2.95 -13.53
N TRP A 217 1.93 2.13 -12.50
CA TRP A 217 0.81 1.40 -11.90
C TRP A 217 -0.32 2.36 -11.45
N LEU A 218 0.02 3.46 -10.78
CA LEU A 218 -0.95 4.51 -10.41
C LEU A 218 -1.52 5.29 -11.62
N ARG A 219 -0.75 5.54 -12.69
CA ARG A 219 -1.27 6.20 -13.91
C ARG A 219 -2.27 5.31 -14.64
N VAL A 220 -1.94 4.04 -14.86
CA VAL A 220 -2.87 3.04 -15.40
C VAL A 220 -4.12 2.96 -14.53
N GLY A 221 -3.98 2.86 -13.21
CA GLY A 221 -5.12 2.76 -12.30
C GLY A 221 -6.03 4.00 -12.26
N ARG A 222 -5.48 5.21 -12.41
CA ARG A 222 -6.28 6.45 -12.55
C ARG A 222 -7.05 6.47 -13.88
N MET A 223 -6.40 6.13 -14.99
CA MET A 223 -7.03 6.03 -16.31
C MET A 223 -8.17 5.00 -16.31
N THR A 224 -7.96 3.80 -15.75
CA THR A 224 -9.00 2.76 -15.68
C THR A 224 -10.20 3.20 -14.84
N ARG A 225 -9.99 3.90 -13.72
CA ARG A 225 -11.10 4.49 -12.94
C ARG A 225 -11.84 5.61 -13.70
N MET A 226 -11.14 6.40 -14.51
CA MET A 226 -11.81 7.38 -15.37
C MET A 226 -12.63 6.73 -16.48
N ALA A 227 -12.17 5.60 -17.04
CA ALA A 227 -12.92 4.83 -18.04
C ALA A 227 -14.28 4.35 -17.48
N TYR A 228 -14.30 3.87 -16.23
CA TYR A 228 -15.53 3.56 -15.49
C TYR A 228 -16.39 4.79 -15.19
N ARG A 229 -15.79 5.95 -14.84
CA ARG A 229 -16.54 7.20 -14.56
C ARG A 229 -17.36 7.64 -15.78
N ILE A 230 -16.79 7.55 -16.98
CA ILE A 230 -17.47 7.93 -18.23
C ILE A 230 -18.28 6.79 -18.87
N GLY A 231 -18.22 5.57 -18.32
CA GLY A 231 -19.03 4.43 -18.71
C GLY A 231 -18.50 3.57 -19.86
N LEU A 232 -17.19 3.58 -20.15
CA LEU A 232 -16.59 2.74 -21.21
C LEU A 232 -16.72 1.23 -20.94
N ASP A 233 -17.02 0.83 -19.71
CA ASP A 233 -17.40 -0.52 -19.30
C ASP A 233 -18.74 -0.98 -19.88
N ARG A 234 -19.59 -0.03 -20.30
CA ARG A 234 -20.98 -0.21 -20.71
C ARG A 234 -21.36 0.67 -21.91
N LEU A 235 -20.43 0.81 -22.85
CA LEU A 235 -20.46 1.76 -23.97
C LEU A 235 -21.73 1.64 -24.82
N ASP A 236 -22.13 0.41 -25.15
CA ASP A 236 -23.31 0.14 -25.99
C ASP A 236 -24.62 0.55 -25.28
N HIS A 237 -24.66 0.38 -23.96
CA HIS A 237 -25.79 0.81 -23.14
C HIS A 237 -25.83 2.34 -23.02
N ILE A 238 -24.71 3.02 -22.72
CA ILE A 238 -24.74 4.49 -22.57
C ILE A 238 -25.04 5.20 -23.89
N ARG A 239 -24.62 4.66 -25.04
CA ARG A 239 -24.96 5.18 -26.36
C ARG A 239 -26.48 5.29 -26.61
N ILE A 240 -27.25 4.36 -26.07
CA ILE A 240 -28.72 4.31 -26.23
C ILE A 240 -29.41 5.32 -25.29
N PHE A 241 -28.91 5.50 -24.07
CA PHE A 241 -29.62 6.23 -23.01
C PHE A 241 -29.11 7.66 -22.72
N TYR A 242 -27.92 8.03 -23.18
CA TYR A 242 -27.32 9.34 -22.90
C TYR A 242 -27.19 10.15 -24.20
N PRO A 243 -27.82 11.35 -24.30
CA PRO A 243 -27.82 12.15 -25.52
C PRO A 243 -26.42 12.40 -26.10
N ASP A 244 -25.45 12.73 -25.26
CA ASP A 244 -24.08 13.08 -25.66
C ASP A 244 -23.36 11.92 -26.38
N TRP A 245 -23.66 10.67 -25.99
CA TRP A 245 -23.13 9.46 -26.65
C TRP A 245 -23.95 9.05 -27.87
N SER A 246 -25.25 9.38 -27.90
CA SER A 246 -26.13 9.08 -29.04
C SER A 246 -25.85 9.92 -30.29
N ILE A 247 -25.16 11.06 -30.12
CA ILE A 247 -24.78 11.99 -31.21
C ILE A 247 -23.50 11.54 -31.93
N LEU A 248 -22.67 10.70 -31.29
CA LEU A 248 -21.40 10.23 -31.85
C LEU A 248 -21.62 9.25 -33.02
N SER A 249 -20.74 9.32 -34.02
CA SER A 249 -20.81 8.41 -35.17
C SER A 249 -20.49 6.97 -34.79
N ASP A 250 -20.91 6.01 -35.64
CA ASP A 250 -20.55 4.61 -35.46
C ASP A 250 -19.03 4.41 -35.43
N GLU A 251 -18.29 5.14 -36.26
CA GLU A 251 -16.81 5.12 -36.28
C GLU A 251 -16.22 5.63 -34.96
N GLU A 252 -16.68 6.77 -34.44
CA GLU A 252 -16.17 7.30 -33.16
C GLU A 252 -16.46 6.35 -31.98
N ILE A 253 -17.60 5.65 -32.02
CA ILE A 253 -17.94 4.60 -31.05
C ILE A 253 -17.06 3.35 -31.24
N GLN A 254 -16.67 2.97 -32.47
CA GLN A 254 -15.64 1.92 -32.67
C GLN A 254 -14.26 2.33 -32.14
N GLU A 255 -13.90 3.61 -32.22
CA GLU A 255 -12.62 4.10 -31.67
C GLU A 255 -12.64 4.10 -30.12
N TRP A 256 -13.74 4.52 -29.48
CA TRP A 256 -13.94 4.35 -28.03
C TRP A 256 -13.94 2.88 -27.59
N ARG A 257 -14.63 1.99 -28.32
CA ARG A 257 -14.64 0.54 -28.06
C ARG A 257 -13.23 -0.06 -28.18
N SER A 258 -12.46 0.36 -29.20
CA SER A 258 -11.08 -0.07 -29.38
C SER A 258 -10.18 0.41 -28.23
N LEU A 259 -10.36 1.65 -27.77
CA LEU A 259 -9.65 2.22 -26.62
C LEU A 259 -9.97 1.46 -25.32
N TRP A 260 -11.24 1.11 -25.06
CA TRP A 260 -11.64 0.25 -23.93
C TRP A 260 -10.89 -1.10 -23.91
N TRP A 261 -10.84 -1.80 -25.04
CA TRP A 261 -10.12 -3.09 -25.13
C TRP A 261 -8.59 -2.94 -25.10
N CYS A 262 -8.05 -1.75 -25.34
CA CYS A 262 -6.65 -1.44 -25.07
C CYS A 262 -6.38 -1.21 -23.57
N ILE A 263 -7.30 -0.53 -22.87
CA ILE A 263 -7.28 -0.35 -21.41
C ILE A 263 -7.41 -1.71 -20.69
N TYR A 264 -8.29 -2.60 -21.17
CA TYR A 264 -8.46 -3.97 -20.63
C TYR A 264 -7.18 -4.81 -20.68
N ARG A 265 -6.44 -4.74 -21.80
CA ARG A 265 -5.15 -5.42 -21.96
C ARG A 265 -4.08 -4.81 -21.05
N LEU A 266 -4.01 -3.47 -20.96
CA LEU A 266 -3.04 -2.78 -20.09
C LEU A 266 -3.30 -3.02 -18.58
N ASP A 267 -4.56 -2.98 -18.12
CA ASP A 267 -4.98 -3.37 -16.77
C ASP A 267 -4.56 -4.81 -16.44
N THR A 268 -4.69 -5.71 -17.42
CA THR A 268 -4.28 -7.11 -17.28
C THR A 268 -2.76 -7.23 -17.11
N TYR A 269 -1.96 -6.70 -18.03
CA TYR A 269 -0.50 -6.82 -17.96
C TYR A 269 0.08 -6.13 -16.72
N THR A 270 -0.46 -4.98 -16.34
CA THR A 270 0.00 -4.18 -15.20
C THR A 270 -0.30 -4.87 -13.86
N ASN A 271 -1.48 -5.49 -13.69
CA ASN A 271 -1.83 -6.15 -12.43
C ASN A 271 -1.34 -7.61 -12.35
N LEU A 272 -1.30 -8.35 -13.47
CA LEU A 272 -0.75 -9.71 -13.52
C LEU A 272 0.73 -9.72 -13.13
N SER A 273 1.52 -8.78 -13.65
CA SER A 273 2.94 -8.64 -13.29
C SER A 273 3.14 -8.18 -11.84
N SER A 274 2.26 -7.31 -11.31
CA SER A 274 2.33 -6.79 -9.94
C SER A 274 1.75 -7.72 -8.86
N GLY A 275 1.08 -8.82 -9.23
CA GLY A 275 0.36 -9.71 -8.29
C GLY A 275 -0.91 -9.12 -7.66
N THR A 276 -1.40 -7.99 -8.17
CA THR A 276 -2.53 -7.21 -7.63
C THR A 276 -3.88 -7.68 -8.22
N PRO A 277 -5.03 -7.29 -7.63
CA PRO A 277 -6.31 -7.46 -8.32
C PRO A 277 -6.32 -6.66 -9.63
N TYR A 278 -7.00 -7.17 -10.64
CA TYR A 278 -7.41 -6.37 -11.79
C TYR A 278 -8.37 -5.26 -11.33
N LEU A 279 -8.28 -4.06 -11.91
CA LEU A 279 -9.21 -2.97 -11.59
C LEU A 279 -10.48 -3.03 -12.43
N ILE A 280 -10.46 -3.76 -13.55
CA ILE A 280 -11.66 -4.11 -14.30
C ILE A 280 -12.20 -5.44 -13.77
N ASP A 281 -13.49 -5.49 -13.50
CA ASP A 281 -14.25 -6.72 -13.22
C ASP A 281 -14.83 -7.29 -14.52
N ASP A 282 -14.48 -8.53 -14.85
CA ASP A 282 -14.94 -9.24 -16.06
C ASP A 282 -16.47 -9.45 -16.07
N THR A 283 -17.12 -9.50 -14.90
CA THR A 283 -18.54 -9.88 -14.75
C THR A 283 -19.52 -8.73 -15.05
N VAL A 284 -19.06 -7.48 -15.01
CA VAL A 284 -19.91 -6.29 -15.22
C VAL A 284 -19.77 -5.68 -16.63
N ILE A 285 -18.86 -6.18 -17.47
CA ILE A 285 -18.59 -5.61 -18.80
C ILE A 285 -19.83 -5.74 -19.69
N ARG A 286 -20.33 -4.59 -20.15
CA ARG A 286 -21.43 -4.40 -21.11
C ARG A 286 -20.98 -3.56 -22.31
N THR A 287 -19.70 -3.70 -22.67
CA THR A 287 -19.11 -3.23 -23.92
C THR A 287 -18.78 -4.44 -24.78
N SER A 288 -19.28 -4.42 -26.00
CA SER A 288 -19.09 -5.43 -27.04
C SER A 288 -17.64 -5.52 -27.52
N LEU A 289 -17.29 -6.70 -28.03
CA LEU A 289 -16.07 -6.98 -28.80
C LEU A 289 -16.08 -6.20 -30.12
N ILE A 290 -14.92 -6.07 -30.76
CA ILE A 290 -14.73 -5.17 -31.91
C ILE A 290 -15.49 -5.70 -33.14
N THR A 291 -16.28 -4.83 -33.75
CA THR A 291 -17.11 -5.11 -34.95
C THR A 291 -16.65 -4.24 -36.12
N ASN A 292 -16.75 -4.75 -37.36
CA ASN A 292 -16.47 -3.95 -38.57
C ASN A 292 -17.79 -3.50 -39.21
N HIS A 293 -17.87 -2.21 -39.57
CA HIS A 293 -19.06 -1.59 -40.15
C HIS A 293 -19.49 -2.25 -41.48
N GLN A 294 -18.54 -2.75 -42.27
CA GLN A 294 -18.80 -3.41 -43.57
C GLN A 294 -19.46 -4.81 -43.46
N ALA A 295 -19.48 -5.42 -42.27
CA ALA A 295 -20.07 -6.76 -42.08
C ALA A 295 -21.62 -6.72 -41.95
N LEU A 296 -22.19 -5.57 -41.59
CA LEU A 296 -23.61 -5.38 -41.27
C LEU A 296 -24.57 -5.60 -42.47
N GLU A 297 -24.08 -5.66 -43.71
CA GLU A 297 -24.91 -5.91 -44.89
C GLU A 297 -25.18 -7.41 -45.17
N ARG A 298 -24.53 -8.35 -44.46
CA ARG A 298 -24.50 -9.78 -44.87
C ARG A 298 -24.87 -10.80 -43.80
N VAL A 299 -25.03 -10.39 -42.55
CA VAL A 299 -25.52 -11.22 -41.43
C VAL A 299 -26.54 -10.41 -40.63
N ASP A 300 -27.44 -11.08 -39.92
CA ASP A 300 -28.58 -10.47 -39.20
C ASP A 300 -28.11 -9.32 -38.26
N PRO A 301 -28.65 -8.08 -38.32
CA PRO A 301 -27.94 -6.88 -37.85
C PRO A 301 -27.80 -6.68 -36.32
N LEU A 302 -28.03 -7.71 -35.51
CA LEU A 302 -28.35 -7.57 -34.08
C LEU A 302 -27.63 -8.57 -33.14
N GLN A 303 -26.50 -9.15 -33.55
CA GLN A 303 -25.69 -10.00 -32.66
C GLN A 303 -24.31 -9.42 -32.38
N GLU A 304 -24.29 -8.32 -31.63
CA GLU A 304 -23.11 -7.84 -30.92
C GLU A 304 -22.54 -8.94 -30.01
N LEU A 305 -21.24 -9.22 -30.12
CA LEU A 305 -20.57 -10.20 -29.27
C LEU A 305 -20.09 -9.51 -28.00
N TYR A 306 -20.45 -10.04 -26.85
CA TYR A 306 -19.97 -9.58 -25.53
C TYR A 306 -19.04 -10.61 -24.92
N LEU A 307 -18.11 -10.18 -24.06
CA LEU A 307 -17.43 -11.11 -23.16
C LEU A 307 -18.47 -11.62 -22.13
N PRO A 308 -18.60 -12.93 -21.90
CA PRO A 308 -19.65 -13.46 -21.05
C PRO A 308 -19.26 -13.34 -19.57
N PRO A 309 -20.21 -13.03 -18.66
CA PRO A 309 -19.93 -12.91 -17.23
C PRO A 309 -19.64 -14.25 -16.56
N ASN A 310 -20.00 -15.38 -17.20
CA ASN A 310 -19.56 -16.72 -16.81
C ASN A 310 -18.40 -17.15 -17.73
N PRO A 311 -17.21 -17.45 -17.18
CA PRO A 311 -16.05 -17.86 -17.97
C PRO A 311 -16.26 -19.11 -18.85
N GLU A 312 -17.18 -20.02 -18.47
CA GLU A 312 -17.45 -21.26 -19.21
C GLU A 312 -17.99 -21.00 -20.63
N ASP A 313 -18.72 -19.90 -20.83
CA ASP A 313 -19.36 -19.54 -22.09
C ASP A 313 -18.40 -18.88 -23.10
N ILE A 314 -17.16 -18.55 -22.71
CA ILE A 314 -16.15 -17.91 -23.58
C ILE A 314 -15.89 -18.70 -24.88
N SER A 315 -15.99 -20.03 -24.82
CA SER A 315 -15.85 -20.90 -25.99
C SER A 315 -16.92 -20.66 -27.07
N GLN A 316 -18.14 -20.28 -26.68
CA GLN A 316 -19.23 -19.96 -27.62
C GLN A 316 -18.98 -18.62 -28.32
N VAL A 317 -18.51 -17.62 -27.57
CA VAL A 317 -18.16 -16.30 -28.11
C VAL A 317 -17.00 -16.39 -29.10
N LEU A 318 -16.04 -17.29 -28.86
CA LEU A 318 -14.94 -17.57 -29.80
C LEU A 318 -15.42 -18.24 -31.11
N LEU A 319 -16.37 -19.18 -31.03
CA LEU A 319 -16.99 -19.76 -32.22
C LEU A 319 -17.77 -18.72 -33.03
N ALA A 320 -18.50 -17.82 -32.37
CA ALA A 320 -19.19 -16.71 -33.03
C ALA A 320 -18.21 -15.69 -33.65
N ALA A 321 -17.12 -15.35 -32.95
CA ALA A 321 -16.08 -14.46 -33.47
C ALA A 321 -15.39 -15.02 -34.73
N SER A 322 -15.30 -16.36 -34.84
CA SER A 322 -14.76 -17.07 -36.01
C SER A 322 -15.62 -16.92 -37.28
N LEU A 323 -16.82 -16.35 -37.18
CA LEU A 323 -17.67 -15.98 -38.32
C LEU A 323 -17.31 -14.60 -38.91
N ALA A 324 -16.54 -13.78 -38.19
CA ALA A 324 -16.16 -12.41 -38.54
C ALA A 324 -14.64 -12.27 -38.75
N PRO A 325 -14.08 -12.78 -39.87
CA PRO A 325 -12.62 -12.95 -40.05
C PRO A 325 -11.81 -11.66 -39.92
N GLU A 326 -12.38 -10.50 -40.23
CA GLU A 326 -11.69 -9.20 -40.19
C GLU A 326 -11.51 -8.63 -38.77
N THR A 327 -12.34 -9.04 -37.80
CA THR A 327 -12.17 -8.67 -36.38
C THR A 327 -11.71 -9.82 -35.50
N LEU A 328 -11.75 -11.05 -36.03
CA LEU A 328 -11.32 -12.29 -35.39
C LEU A 328 -10.01 -12.15 -34.60
N LEU A 329 -8.95 -11.64 -35.21
CA LEU A 329 -7.63 -11.56 -34.58
C LEU A 329 -7.62 -10.66 -33.32
N LYS A 330 -8.27 -9.49 -33.39
CA LYS A 330 -8.41 -8.56 -32.26
C LYS A 330 -9.30 -9.15 -31.16
N ASN A 331 -10.38 -9.81 -31.54
CA ASN A 331 -11.31 -10.42 -30.60
C ASN A 331 -10.72 -11.65 -29.92
N VAL A 332 -9.88 -12.45 -30.61
CA VAL A 332 -9.10 -13.53 -30.01
C VAL A 332 -8.03 -13.00 -29.05
N HIS A 333 -7.41 -11.85 -29.31
CA HIS A 333 -6.52 -11.20 -28.33
C HIS A 333 -7.28 -10.86 -27.04
N ASN A 334 -8.46 -10.26 -27.14
CA ASN A 334 -9.29 -9.95 -25.97
C ASN A 334 -9.75 -11.22 -25.22
N ILE A 335 -10.25 -12.23 -25.95
CA ILE A 335 -10.69 -13.53 -25.40
C ILE A 335 -9.54 -14.27 -24.70
N THR A 336 -8.35 -14.33 -25.30
CA THR A 336 -7.18 -14.98 -24.69
C THR A 336 -6.61 -14.16 -23.53
N THR A 337 -6.79 -12.83 -23.52
CA THR A 337 -6.52 -11.97 -22.36
C THR A 337 -7.47 -12.31 -21.20
N ALA A 338 -8.76 -12.52 -21.45
CA ALA A 338 -9.70 -12.98 -20.42
C ALA A 338 -9.30 -14.34 -19.82
N VAL A 339 -8.94 -15.32 -20.65
CA VAL A 339 -8.44 -16.62 -20.16
C VAL A 339 -7.14 -16.48 -19.34
N LEU A 340 -6.23 -15.58 -19.74
CA LEU A 340 -5.03 -15.26 -18.98
C LEU A 340 -5.35 -14.59 -17.63
N ARG A 341 -6.34 -13.68 -17.58
CA ARG A 341 -6.83 -13.06 -16.34
C ARG A 341 -7.36 -14.11 -15.37
N GLN A 342 -8.21 -15.01 -15.84
CA GLN A 342 -8.76 -16.10 -15.03
C GLN A 342 -7.65 -17.01 -14.47
N ALA A 343 -6.68 -17.43 -15.28
CA ALA A 343 -5.52 -18.19 -14.80
C ALA A 343 -4.67 -17.41 -13.77
N GLY A 344 -4.50 -16.10 -13.96
CA GLY A 344 -3.86 -15.21 -13.00
C GLY A 344 -4.63 -15.05 -11.68
N LEU A 345 -5.97 -15.00 -11.71
CA LEU A 345 -6.80 -15.04 -10.51
C LEU A 345 -6.61 -16.36 -9.75
N ILE A 346 -6.61 -17.49 -10.44
CA ILE A 346 -6.40 -18.81 -9.82
C ILE A 346 -5.02 -18.91 -9.14
N LEU A 347 -3.94 -18.49 -9.81
CA LEU A 347 -2.61 -18.50 -9.18
C LEU A 347 -2.52 -17.47 -8.05
N ARG A 348 -3.22 -16.33 -8.14
CA ARG A 348 -3.33 -15.37 -7.03
C ARG A 348 -4.11 -15.95 -5.84
N PHE A 349 -5.17 -16.72 -6.06
CA PHE A 349 -5.87 -17.45 -4.99
C PHE A 349 -5.00 -18.55 -4.37
N HIS A 350 -4.16 -19.24 -5.15
CA HIS A 350 -3.18 -20.21 -4.64
C HIS A 350 -2.17 -19.60 -3.65
N LEU A 351 -1.86 -18.31 -3.78
CA LEU A 351 -1.01 -17.55 -2.83
C LEU A 351 -1.78 -16.90 -1.66
N VAL A 352 -3.08 -17.16 -1.52
CA VAL A 352 -3.98 -16.41 -0.60
C VAL A 352 -4.94 -17.30 0.20
N ARG A 353 -5.30 -18.50 -0.29
CA ARG A 353 -6.29 -19.40 0.34
C ARG A 353 -5.85 -20.87 0.41
N PHE A 354 -6.50 -21.64 1.28
CA PHE A 354 -6.23 -23.07 1.48
C PHE A 354 -6.75 -23.98 0.34
N GLN A 355 -6.28 -25.23 0.30
CA GLN A 355 -6.13 -25.99 -0.95
C GLN A 355 -7.40 -26.60 -1.58
N GLU A 356 -8.44 -27.02 -0.83
CA GLU A 356 -9.47 -27.91 -1.39
C GLU A 356 -10.36 -27.24 -2.46
N GLU A 357 -10.87 -26.02 -2.20
CA GLU A 357 -11.65 -25.28 -3.21
C GLU A 357 -10.80 -24.95 -4.45
N LEU A 358 -9.51 -24.66 -4.25
CA LEU A 358 -8.60 -24.29 -5.33
C LEU A 358 -8.49 -25.42 -6.36
N VAL A 359 -8.45 -26.69 -5.96
CA VAL A 359 -8.39 -27.82 -6.90
C VAL A 359 -9.62 -27.85 -7.81
N ALA A 360 -10.81 -27.55 -7.29
CA ALA A 360 -12.02 -27.46 -8.09
C ALA A 360 -11.97 -26.28 -9.08
N GLN A 361 -11.44 -25.13 -8.66
CA GLN A 361 -11.33 -23.94 -9.50
C GLN A 361 -10.23 -24.07 -10.58
N VAL A 362 -9.05 -24.62 -10.26
CA VAL A 362 -8.02 -25.01 -11.23
C VAL A 362 -8.62 -25.97 -12.27
N THR A 363 -9.32 -27.02 -11.81
CA THR A 363 -9.98 -27.98 -12.71
C THR A 363 -11.04 -27.31 -13.61
N LYS A 364 -11.77 -26.31 -13.11
CA LYS A 364 -12.74 -25.54 -13.89
C LYS A 364 -12.07 -24.71 -14.98
N VAL A 365 -11.05 -23.93 -14.65
CA VAL A 365 -10.34 -23.08 -15.62
C VAL A 365 -9.49 -23.90 -16.60
N GLU A 366 -8.97 -25.07 -16.21
CA GLU A 366 -8.33 -26.02 -17.14
C GLU A 366 -9.31 -26.58 -18.19
N ARG A 367 -10.53 -26.96 -17.77
CA ARG A 367 -11.59 -27.40 -18.70
C ARG A 367 -11.98 -26.29 -19.67
N GLN A 368 -12.09 -25.06 -19.17
CA GLN A 368 -12.35 -23.86 -19.99
C GLN A 368 -11.20 -23.58 -20.97
N LEU A 369 -9.94 -23.68 -20.54
CA LEU A 369 -8.77 -23.54 -21.41
C LEU A 369 -8.76 -24.62 -22.50
N ALA A 370 -9.19 -25.84 -22.19
CA ALA A 370 -9.34 -26.91 -23.18
C ALA A 370 -10.47 -26.63 -24.20
N THR A 371 -11.64 -26.16 -23.78
CA THR A 371 -12.73 -25.83 -24.73
C THR A 371 -12.38 -24.62 -25.59
N VAL A 372 -11.75 -23.58 -25.04
CA VAL A 372 -11.24 -22.43 -25.80
C VAL A 372 -10.20 -22.88 -26.84
N ARG A 373 -9.24 -23.73 -26.46
CA ARG A 373 -8.24 -24.28 -27.41
C ARG A 373 -8.84 -25.09 -28.55
N LEU A 374 -9.98 -25.75 -28.33
CA LEU A 374 -10.72 -26.51 -29.36
C LEU A 374 -11.67 -25.64 -30.20
N ALA A 375 -12.11 -24.49 -29.68
CA ALA A 375 -12.94 -23.53 -30.39
C ALA A 375 -12.14 -22.56 -31.29
N LEU A 376 -10.80 -22.55 -31.20
CA LEU A 376 -9.94 -21.78 -32.09
C LEU A 376 -9.98 -22.31 -33.54
N PRO A 377 -9.73 -21.45 -34.55
CA PRO A 377 -9.58 -21.88 -35.94
C PRO A 377 -8.51 -22.94 -36.15
N ALA A 378 -8.70 -23.80 -37.16
CA ALA A 378 -7.79 -24.90 -37.46
C ALA A 378 -6.34 -24.41 -37.71
N GLY A 379 -5.40 -24.91 -36.89
CA GLY A 379 -3.98 -24.54 -36.97
C GLY A 379 -3.57 -23.28 -36.21
N TRP A 380 -4.48 -22.60 -35.50
CA TRP A 380 -4.18 -21.35 -34.78
C TRP A 380 -3.01 -21.47 -33.77
N LEU A 381 -2.89 -22.63 -33.12
CA LEU A 381 -1.84 -22.96 -32.13
C LEU A 381 -0.47 -23.33 -32.76
N ASN A 382 -0.33 -23.33 -34.08
CA ASN A 382 0.96 -23.57 -34.75
C ASN A 382 1.89 -22.37 -34.55
N PRO A 383 3.08 -22.50 -33.95
CA PRO A 383 3.99 -21.36 -33.75
C PRO A 383 4.53 -20.79 -35.08
N ARG A 384 4.46 -21.57 -36.18
CA ARG A 384 4.94 -21.13 -37.50
C ARG A 384 3.90 -20.31 -38.26
N ARG A 385 4.38 -19.39 -39.09
CA ARG A 385 3.59 -18.63 -40.08
C ARG A 385 2.93 -19.56 -41.10
N ASN A 386 1.64 -19.39 -41.35
CA ASN A 386 0.86 -20.18 -42.30
C ASN A 386 0.90 -19.57 -43.72
N ALA A 387 2.01 -19.83 -44.42
CA ALA A 387 2.19 -19.38 -45.81
C ALA A 387 1.12 -19.91 -46.78
N PHE A 388 0.48 -21.06 -46.51
CA PHE A 388 -0.57 -21.63 -47.37
C PHE A 388 -1.91 -20.90 -47.29
N LEU A 389 -2.18 -20.19 -46.18
CA LEU A 389 -3.33 -19.27 -46.05
C LEU A 389 -2.96 -17.82 -46.41
N ASN A 390 -1.76 -17.57 -46.93
CA ASN A 390 -1.22 -16.24 -47.19
C ASN A 390 -1.23 -15.31 -45.95
N GLU A 391 -1.07 -15.89 -44.75
CA GLU A 391 -0.95 -15.13 -43.50
C GLU A 391 0.18 -14.08 -43.61
N SER A 392 -0.04 -12.82 -43.22
CA SER A 392 1.04 -11.82 -43.25
C SER A 392 2.02 -12.03 -42.09
N HIS A 393 3.15 -11.31 -42.09
CA HIS A 393 4.06 -11.35 -40.95
C HIS A 393 3.44 -10.67 -39.71
N ALA A 394 2.61 -9.64 -39.87
CA ALA A 394 1.92 -9.00 -38.76
C ALA A 394 0.84 -9.91 -38.15
N ASP A 395 0.00 -10.53 -38.99
CA ASP A 395 -1.04 -11.49 -38.54
C ASP A 395 -0.42 -12.66 -37.77
N HIS A 396 0.72 -13.20 -38.27
CA HIS A 396 1.46 -14.26 -37.59
C HIS A 396 1.95 -13.82 -36.21
N HIS A 397 2.56 -12.64 -36.05
CA HIS A 397 3.04 -12.17 -34.75
C HIS A 397 1.88 -11.88 -33.79
N ALA A 398 0.84 -11.16 -34.24
CA ALA A 398 -0.34 -10.86 -33.43
C ALA A 398 -1.09 -12.14 -33.03
N ARG A 399 -1.23 -13.14 -33.92
CA ARG A 399 -1.75 -14.47 -33.56
C ARG A 399 -0.88 -15.13 -32.51
N THR A 400 0.44 -15.04 -32.68
CA THR A 400 1.43 -15.65 -31.78
C THR A 400 1.35 -15.07 -30.36
N VAL A 401 1.03 -13.77 -30.19
CA VAL A 401 0.69 -13.19 -28.87
C VAL A 401 -0.49 -13.91 -28.20
N THR A 402 -1.55 -14.22 -28.96
CA THR A 402 -2.71 -14.96 -28.42
C THR A 402 -2.36 -16.40 -28.02
N VAL A 403 -1.38 -17.02 -28.70
CA VAL A 403 -0.86 -18.33 -28.30
C VAL A 403 0.00 -18.22 -27.04
N LEU A 404 0.85 -17.18 -26.92
CA LEU A 404 1.61 -16.90 -25.69
C LEU A 404 0.68 -16.68 -24.49
N HIS A 405 -0.44 -15.98 -24.64
CA HIS A 405 -1.45 -15.85 -23.59
C HIS A 405 -1.98 -17.20 -23.12
N LEU A 406 -2.32 -18.10 -24.06
CA LEU A 406 -2.84 -19.43 -23.74
C LEU A 406 -1.78 -20.36 -23.12
N ARG A 407 -0.50 -20.20 -23.47
CA ARG A 407 0.60 -20.96 -22.85
C ARG A 407 1.01 -20.42 -21.50
N MET A 408 0.96 -19.10 -21.31
CA MET A 408 1.11 -18.47 -20.00
C MET A 408 -0.04 -18.90 -19.07
N ALA A 409 -1.29 -18.90 -19.54
CA ALA A 409 -2.42 -19.43 -18.76
C ALA A 409 -2.22 -20.90 -18.38
N GLN A 410 -1.75 -21.75 -19.30
CA GLN A 410 -1.39 -23.14 -19.01
C GLN A 410 -0.28 -23.27 -17.95
N LEU A 411 0.75 -22.42 -18.03
CA LEU A 411 1.85 -22.38 -17.06
C LEU A 411 1.35 -21.95 -15.67
N LEU A 412 0.62 -20.83 -15.57
CA LEU A 412 0.07 -20.32 -14.31
C LEU A 412 -0.86 -21.34 -13.62
N LEU A 413 -1.71 -22.05 -14.38
CA LEU A 413 -2.54 -23.13 -13.85
C LEU A 413 -1.70 -24.34 -13.37
N SER A 414 -0.65 -24.71 -14.12
CA SER A 414 0.26 -25.80 -13.72
C SER A 414 1.00 -25.50 -12.42
N LEU A 415 1.28 -24.23 -12.13
CA LEU A 415 1.88 -23.76 -10.88
C LEU A 415 0.91 -23.74 -9.70
N ALA A 416 -0.39 -23.59 -9.96
CA ALA A 416 -1.43 -23.63 -8.94
C ALA A 416 -1.85 -25.07 -8.53
N GLN A 417 -1.27 -26.12 -9.14
CA GLN A 417 -1.60 -27.51 -8.82
C GLN A 417 -0.93 -27.97 -7.50
N PRO A 418 -1.68 -28.58 -6.55
CA PRO A 418 -1.13 -28.98 -5.25
C PRO A 418 -0.12 -30.13 -5.32
N GLY A 419 -0.05 -30.86 -6.45
CA GLY A 419 0.92 -31.93 -6.65
C GLY A 419 2.38 -31.46 -6.54
N LEU A 420 2.67 -30.17 -6.79
CA LEU A 420 3.98 -29.56 -6.54
C LEU A 420 4.39 -29.58 -5.04
N GLN A 421 3.45 -29.80 -4.13
CA GLN A 421 3.66 -29.79 -2.67
C GLN A 421 3.45 -31.17 -2.01
N GLN A 422 2.98 -32.19 -2.75
CA GLN A 422 2.58 -33.49 -2.17
C GLN A 422 3.24 -34.70 -2.87
N GLY A 423 4.31 -35.23 -2.24
CA GLY A 423 4.73 -36.63 -2.37
C GLY A 423 5.04 -37.13 -3.78
N ASP A 424 4.63 -38.37 -4.06
CA ASP A 424 4.99 -39.13 -5.28
C ASP A 424 4.46 -38.51 -6.60
N GLU A 425 3.51 -37.57 -6.54
CA GLU A 425 2.91 -36.93 -7.73
C GLU A 425 3.70 -35.71 -8.25
N TRP A 426 4.65 -35.18 -7.48
CA TRP A 426 5.34 -33.91 -7.81
C TRP A 426 6.01 -33.91 -9.19
N LEU A 427 6.59 -35.06 -9.60
CA LEU A 427 7.24 -35.22 -10.91
C LEU A 427 6.26 -34.99 -12.08
N VAL A 428 4.99 -35.37 -11.92
CA VAL A 428 3.96 -35.22 -12.96
C VAL A 428 3.50 -33.76 -13.06
N SER A 429 3.36 -33.06 -11.92
CA SER A 429 3.10 -31.61 -11.93
C SER A 429 4.28 -30.82 -12.49
N TRP A 430 5.52 -31.16 -12.12
CA TRP A 430 6.72 -30.51 -12.64
C TRP A 430 6.92 -30.75 -14.15
N GLN A 431 6.56 -31.93 -14.65
CA GLN A 431 6.54 -32.19 -16.10
C GLN A 431 5.62 -31.22 -16.84
N ARG A 432 4.42 -30.91 -16.32
CA ARG A 432 3.47 -29.96 -16.93
C ARG A 432 4.03 -28.53 -16.99
N VAL A 433 4.70 -28.09 -15.91
CA VAL A 433 5.41 -26.80 -15.85
C VAL A 433 6.50 -26.74 -16.93
N TYR A 434 7.31 -27.81 -17.05
CA TYR A 434 8.37 -27.90 -18.05
C TYR A 434 7.83 -27.93 -19.50
N GLU A 435 6.80 -28.72 -19.79
CA GLU A 435 6.13 -28.76 -21.10
C GLU A 435 5.58 -27.38 -21.50
N ALA A 436 4.93 -26.66 -20.59
CA ALA A 436 4.45 -25.31 -20.85
C ALA A 436 5.59 -24.32 -21.16
N CYS A 437 6.75 -24.46 -20.51
CA CYS A 437 7.94 -23.65 -20.80
C CYS A 437 8.58 -24.01 -22.16
N GLN A 438 8.60 -25.30 -22.54
CA GLN A 438 9.03 -25.73 -23.88
C GLN A 438 8.09 -25.22 -24.98
N ASP A 439 6.78 -25.19 -24.73
CA ASP A 439 5.80 -24.60 -25.65
C ASP A 439 6.03 -23.09 -25.84
N ILE A 440 6.37 -22.35 -24.76
CA ILE A 440 6.71 -20.91 -24.84
C ILE A 440 8.05 -20.70 -25.61
N ALA A 441 9.07 -21.51 -25.35
CA ALA A 441 10.33 -21.46 -26.10
C ALA A 441 10.16 -21.81 -27.59
N SER A 442 9.29 -22.77 -27.91
CA SER A 442 8.94 -23.16 -29.30
C SER A 442 8.18 -22.07 -30.06
N ILE A 443 7.56 -21.13 -29.34
CA ILE A 443 6.96 -19.92 -29.90
C ILE A 443 8.04 -18.85 -30.11
N ALA A 444 8.90 -18.63 -29.11
CA ALA A 444 10.00 -17.67 -29.18
C ALA A 444 10.98 -17.95 -30.33
N ASP A 445 11.23 -19.22 -30.66
CA ASP A 445 12.03 -19.69 -31.80
C ASP A 445 11.54 -19.17 -33.17
N GLN A 446 10.25 -18.84 -33.28
CA GLN A 446 9.62 -18.39 -34.52
C GLN A 446 9.43 -16.85 -34.57
N TRP A 447 10.01 -16.10 -33.63
CA TRP A 447 9.84 -14.65 -33.51
C TRP A 447 10.80 -13.83 -34.39
N ASP A 448 10.27 -12.90 -35.18
CA ASP A 448 11.06 -11.94 -35.93
C ASP A 448 11.30 -10.67 -35.10
N SER A 449 12.58 -10.35 -34.83
CA SER A 449 12.99 -9.19 -34.05
C SER A 449 12.54 -7.83 -34.60
N SER A 450 12.13 -7.75 -35.88
CA SER A 450 11.57 -6.53 -36.47
C SER A 450 10.22 -6.13 -35.85
N PHE A 451 9.48 -7.07 -35.26
CA PHE A 451 8.17 -6.83 -34.64
C PHE A 451 8.25 -6.38 -33.17
N CYS A 452 9.46 -6.12 -32.64
CA CYS A 452 9.65 -5.66 -31.25
C CYS A 452 9.18 -4.22 -30.96
N LEU A 453 8.82 -3.44 -31.99
CA LEU A 453 8.15 -2.14 -31.86
C LEU A 453 6.61 -2.27 -31.98
N SER A 454 6.15 -3.10 -32.91
CA SER A 454 4.73 -3.22 -33.28
C SER A 454 3.93 -4.18 -32.40
N VAL A 455 4.59 -4.97 -31.55
CA VAL A 455 3.93 -5.80 -30.54
C VAL A 455 4.16 -5.22 -29.14
N ASP A 456 3.09 -5.26 -28.33
CA ASP A 456 3.12 -4.89 -26.92
C ASP A 456 4.24 -5.65 -26.17
N PRO A 457 5.24 -4.93 -25.59
CA PRO A 457 6.39 -5.57 -24.94
C PRO A 457 6.02 -6.30 -23.64
N ALA A 458 4.80 -6.19 -23.13
CA ALA A 458 4.30 -7.01 -22.02
C ALA A 458 4.34 -8.53 -22.32
N ILE A 459 4.45 -8.96 -23.58
CA ILE A 459 4.70 -10.38 -23.90
C ILE A 459 6.04 -10.90 -23.34
N SER A 460 6.92 -9.99 -22.89
CA SER A 460 8.12 -10.33 -22.13
C SER A 460 7.82 -11.06 -20.82
N PHE A 461 6.63 -10.89 -20.20
CA PHE A 461 6.27 -11.59 -18.96
C PHE A 461 6.20 -13.13 -19.17
N PRO A 462 5.39 -13.69 -20.10
CA PRO A 462 5.45 -15.12 -20.47
C PRO A 462 6.87 -15.66 -20.74
N ILE A 463 7.67 -14.90 -21.49
CA ILE A 463 9.03 -15.29 -21.90
C ILE A 463 9.94 -15.39 -20.67
N PHE A 464 9.87 -14.40 -19.78
CA PHE A 464 10.64 -14.34 -18.53
C PHE A 464 10.20 -15.40 -17.52
N THR A 465 8.89 -15.64 -17.35
CA THR A 465 8.40 -16.69 -16.46
C THR A 465 8.88 -18.07 -16.92
N ALA A 466 8.82 -18.38 -18.22
CA ALA A 466 9.36 -19.62 -18.76
C ALA A 466 10.89 -19.74 -18.57
N LEU A 467 11.63 -18.63 -18.69
CA LEU A 467 13.08 -18.58 -18.47
C LEU A 467 13.45 -18.95 -17.03
N ILE A 468 12.72 -18.45 -16.02
CA ILE A 468 12.94 -18.80 -14.60
C ILE A 468 12.77 -20.31 -14.39
N PHE A 469 11.68 -20.91 -14.87
CA PHE A 469 11.42 -22.34 -14.63
C PHE A 469 12.38 -23.27 -15.39
N LEU A 470 12.88 -22.86 -16.56
CA LEU A 470 13.91 -23.62 -17.27
C LEU A 470 15.27 -23.56 -16.56
N ASP A 471 15.66 -22.41 -16.01
CA ASP A 471 16.87 -22.28 -15.18
C ASP A 471 16.76 -23.06 -13.87
N LEU A 472 15.60 -23.02 -13.20
CA LEU A 472 15.32 -23.81 -11.99
C LEU A 472 15.33 -25.33 -12.28
N HIS A 473 14.77 -25.77 -13.41
CA HIS A 473 14.86 -27.16 -13.87
C HIS A 473 16.33 -27.57 -14.12
N LYS A 474 17.11 -26.73 -14.82
CA LYS A 474 18.55 -26.95 -15.07
C LYS A 474 19.37 -27.08 -13.78
N LYS A 475 18.97 -26.36 -12.72
CA LYS A 475 19.66 -26.31 -11.41
C LYS A 475 19.23 -27.42 -10.43
N THR A 476 18.27 -28.28 -10.78
CA THR A 476 17.70 -29.31 -9.89
C THR A 476 18.39 -30.69 -10.07
N PRO A 477 19.22 -31.18 -9.12
CA PRO A 477 20.09 -32.34 -9.35
C PRO A 477 19.37 -33.66 -9.64
N ILE A 478 18.17 -33.85 -9.07
CA ILE A 478 17.38 -35.08 -9.18
C ILE A 478 16.86 -35.30 -10.62
N LEU A 479 16.74 -34.22 -11.41
CA LEU A 479 16.18 -34.26 -12.76
C LEU A 479 17.26 -34.34 -13.85
N THR A 480 18.50 -33.98 -13.52
CA THR A 480 19.64 -33.95 -14.46
C THR A 480 20.22 -35.32 -14.84
N GLU A 481 19.69 -36.44 -14.34
CA GLU A 481 20.14 -37.79 -14.72
C GLU A 481 19.75 -38.19 -16.16
N GLN A 482 18.83 -37.46 -16.81
CA GLN A 482 18.46 -37.65 -18.21
C GLN A 482 19.20 -36.64 -19.11
N ASN A 483 19.60 -37.07 -20.32
CA ASN A 483 20.43 -36.28 -21.26
C ASN A 483 19.68 -35.11 -21.95
N LEU A 484 18.94 -34.30 -21.18
CA LEU A 484 18.07 -33.22 -21.66
C LEU A 484 18.77 -31.84 -21.70
N GLY A 485 19.89 -31.68 -21.00
CA GLY A 485 20.63 -30.41 -20.84
C GLY A 485 20.77 -29.57 -22.11
N PRO A 486 21.25 -30.12 -23.25
CA PRO A 486 21.43 -29.35 -24.49
C PRO A 486 20.14 -28.70 -25.03
N ASN A 487 18.98 -29.31 -24.81
CA ASN A 487 17.69 -28.75 -25.22
C ASN A 487 17.25 -27.62 -24.26
N ILE A 488 17.53 -27.78 -22.97
CA ILE A 488 17.23 -26.75 -21.95
C ILE A 488 18.10 -25.51 -22.18
N ASP A 489 19.40 -25.69 -22.43
CA ASP A 489 20.32 -24.60 -22.79
C ASP A 489 19.88 -23.87 -24.06
N HIS A 490 19.38 -24.60 -25.07
CA HIS A 490 18.84 -24.02 -26.30
C HIS A 490 17.58 -23.18 -26.04
N HIS A 491 16.62 -23.67 -25.27
CA HIS A 491 15.41 -22.92 -24.90
C HIS A 491 15.72 -21.67 -24.07
N ILE A 492 16.60 -21.79 -23.06
CA ILE A 492 17.10 -20.65 -22.27
C ILE A 492 17.74 -19.60 -23.19
N SER A 493 18.57 -20.03 -24.14
CA SER A 493 19.22 -19.13 -25.11
C SER A 493 18.21 -18.39 -25.99
N ILE A 494 17.19 -19.08 -26.51
CA ILE A 494 16.14 -18.47 -27.34
C ILE A 494 15.35 -17.41 -26.56
N LEU A 495 14.85 -17.76 -25.37
CA LEU A 495 14.04 -16.83 -24.55
C LEU A 495 14.85 -15.59 -24.15
N HIS A 496 16.12 -15.78 -23.77
CA HIS A 496 17.03 -14.69 -23.44
C HIS A 496 17.34 -13.80 -24.66
N LEU A 497 17.56 -14.37 -25.85
CA LEU A 497 17.74 -13.60 -27.08
C LEU A 497 16.48 -12.80 -27.45
N GLN A 498 15.27 -13.34 -27.22
CA GLN A 498 14.03 -12.60 -27.47
C GLN A 498 13.86 -11.42 -26.50
N LEU A 499 14.15 -11.62 -25.20
CA LEU A 499 14.19 -10.52 -24.22
C LEU A 499 15.26 -9.47 -24.61
N GLN A 500 16.42 -9.89 -25.10
CA GLN A 500 17.45 -8.98 -25.62
C GLN A 500 17.00 -8.19 -26.84
N HIS A 501 16.16 -8.77 -27.71
CA HIS A 501 15.61 -8.07 -28.87
C HIS A 501 14.61 -6.98 -28.48
N PHE A 502 13.64 -7.29 -27.61
CA PHE A 502 12.75 -6.25 -27.07
C PHE A 502 13.49 -5.23 -26.20
N GLY A 503 14.50 -5.67 -25.44
CA GLY A 503 15.33 -4.82 -24.58
C GLY A 503 16.20 -3.79 -25.30
N LYS A 504 16.35 -3.87 -26.63
CA LYS A 504 16.98 -2.80 -27.43
C LYS A 504 16.11 -1.54 -27.52
N ILE A 505 14.80 -1.67 -27.29
CA ILE A 505 13.78 -0.62 -27.49
C ILE A 505 13.12 -0.25 -26.16
N TRP A 506 12.76 -1.25 -25.34
CA TRP A 506 11.93 -1.08 -24.14
C TRP A 506 12.70 -1.32 -22.84
N THR A 507 12.46 -0.50 -21.82
CA THR A 507 13.08 -0.67 -20.49
C THR A 507 12.56 -1.89 -19.75
N LEU A 508 11.26 -2.22 -19.83
CA LEU A 508 10.68 -3.37 -19.13
C LEU A 508 11.48 -4.68 -19.38
N PRO A 509 11.68 -5.16 -20.62
CA PRO A 509 12.48 -6.36 -20.87
C PRO A 509 13.95 -6.22 -20.47
N ARG A 510 14.55 -5.02 -20.46
CA ARG A 510 15.90 -4.82 -19.90
C ARG A 510 15.93 -5.13 -18.41
N LEU A 511 14.96 -4.62 -17.65
CA LEU A 511 14.85 -4.87 -16.21
C LEU A 511 14.59 -6.36 -15.89
N LEU A 512 13.79 -7.04 -16.72
CA LEU A 512 13.60 -8.50 -16.61
C LEU A 512 14.90 -9.29 -16.84
N MET A 513 15.84 -8.79 -17.65
CA MET A 513 17.15 -9.44 -17.88
C MET A 513 18.21 -9.14 -16.81
N PHE A 514 18.04 -8.14 -15.95
CA PHE A 514 19.07 -7.76 -14.96
C PHE A 514 19.15 -8.69 -13.73
N VAL A 515 18.47 -9.84 -13.77
CA VAL A 515 18.54 -10.89 -12.75
C VAL A 515 19.82 -11.73 -12.97
N PRO A 516 20.81 -11.73 -12.05
CA PRO A 516 22.08 -12.42 -12.26
C PRO A 516 21.98 -13.94 -12.28
N GLN A 517 22.84 -14.62 -13.04
CA GLN A 517 22.80 -16.09 -13.22
C GLN A 517 23.55 -16.91 -12.14
N GLU A 518 24.32 -16.28 -11.25
CA GLU A 518 25.20 -16.94 -10.26
C GLU A 518 24.85 -16.56 -8.79
N TYR A 519 25.08 -17.49 -7.86
CA TYR A 519 24.48 -17.61 -6.50
C TYR A 519 25.29 -16.93 -5.35
N PRO A 520 24.80 -16.83 -4.08
CA PRO A 520 23.49 -17.20 -3.50
C PRO A 520 22.79 -16.03 -2.73
N PRO A 521 21.90 -16.31 -1.74
CA PRO A 521 20.46 -16.09 -1.84
C PRO A 521 19.99 -14.60 -1.78
N TYR A 522 19.38 -14.16 -2.88
CA TYR A 522 18.11 -13.41 -2.96
C TYR A 522 17.75 -12.23 -2.00
N GLU A 523 18.67 -11.53 -1.32
CA GLU A 523 18.30 -10.38 -0.46
C GLU A 523 18.29 -8.99 -1.16
N THR A 524 18.82 -8.82 -2.39
CA THR A 524 19.00 -7.48 -3.00
C THR A 524 18.57 -7.36 -4.48
N MET A 525 17.27 -7.33 -4.76
CA MET A 525 16.61 -6.68 -5.93
C MET A 525 15.09 -6.61 -5.70
N ALA A 526 14.36 -5.78 -6.46
CA ALA A 526 12.98 -5.37 -6.11
C ALA A 526 11.93 -6.51 -6.14
N PRO A 527 10.97 -6.56 -5.19
CA PRO A 527 10.09 -7.72 -4.99
C PRO A 527 8.95 -7.88 -6.02
N HIS A 528 8.65 -6.85 -6.82
CA HIS A 528 7.39 -6.75 -7.58
C HIS A 528 7.26 -7.61 -8.84
N VAL A 529 8.20 -8.52 -9.12
CA VAL A 529 8.12 -9.44 -10.28
C VAL A 529 8.35 -10.92 -9.90
N PHE A 530 8.82 -11.20 -8.68
CA PHE A 530 9.27 -12.55 -8.28
C PHE A 530 8.32 -13.33 -7.35
N GLY A 531 7.31 -12.69 -6.78
CA GLY A 531 6.46 -13.26 -5.72
C GLY A 531 5.63 -14.49 -6.10
N LEU A 532 5.49 -14.80 -7.40
CA LEU A 532 4.62 -15.88 -7.91
C LEU A 532 5.32 -17.23 -8.14
N VAL A 533 6.62 -17.35 -7.88
CA VAL A 533 7.42 -18.53 -8.30
C VAL A 533 8.21 -19.21 -7.19
N LEU A 534 8.84 -18.46 -6.27
CA LEU A 534 9.81 -19.04 -5.33
C LEU A 534 9.23 -19.50 -3.97
N GLY A 535 7.98 -19.15 -3.65
CA GLY A 535 7.40 -19.34 -2.30
C GLY A 535 7.12 -20.78 -1.87
N ALA A 536 7.32 -21.78 -2.74
CA ALA A 536 6.78 -23.14 -2.55
C ALA A 536 7.76 -24.18 -1.96
N ILE A 537 9.04 -23.84 -1.69
CA ILE A 537 10.10 -24.87 -1.53
C ILE A 537 10.94 -24.79 -0.22
N LEU A 538 11.03 -23.67 0.49
CA LEU A 538 12.06 -23.48 1.54
C LEU A 538 11.58 -22.79 2.84
N THR A 539 10.97 -23.55 3.75
CA THR A 539 10.85 -23.21 5.19
C THR A 539 11.00 -24.43 6.10
N THR A 540 12.19 -24.63 6.67
CA THR A 540 12.39 -25.44 7.89
C THR A 540 13.40 -24.76 8.81
N THR A 541 12.89 -24.09 9.84
CA THR A 541 13.66 -23.42 10.89
C THR A 541 13.26 -23.95 12.27
N LEU A 542 14.09 -23.70 13.28
CA LEU A 542 13.85 -24.14 14.65
C LEU A 542 12.72 -23.31 15.29
N ALA A 543 11.88 -23.95 16.11
CA ALA A 543 10.70 -23.31 16.70
C ALA A 543 11.06 -22.47 17.93
N VAL A 544 10.58 -21.22 17.93
CA VAL A 544 10.51 -20.29 19.07
C VAL A 544 9.12 -20.42 19.72
N ASP A 545 8.98 -20.13 21.03
CA ASP A 545 7.68 -20.25 21.70
C ASP A 545 6.72 -19.08 21.43
N ASN A 546 6.00 -19.19 20.31
CA ASN A 546 4.93 -18.28 19.90
C ASN A 546 3.61 -18.47 20.68
N SER A 547 3.58 -19.29 21.74
CA SER A 547 2.34 -19.57 22.47
C SER A 547 1.81 -18.33 23.20
N TRP A 548 0.47 -18.22 23.27
CA TRP A 548 -0.19 -17.33 24.23
C TRP A 548 0.00 -17.90 25.64
N HIS A 549 0.69 -17.14 26.49
CA HIS A 549 0.73 -17.37 27.93
C HIS A 549 -0.33 -16.48 28.61
N PRO A 550 -1.05 -16.95 29.64
CA PRO A 550 -1.93 -16.09 30.42
C PRO A 550 -1.12 -15.05 31.23
N PRO A 551 -1.67 -13.85 31.50
CA PRO A 551 -1.10 -12.92 32.48
C PRO A 551 -1.27 -13.44 33.91
N ASP A 552 -0.63 -12.78 34.88
CA ASP A 552 -0.78 -13.13 36.29
C ASP A 552 -2.23 -12.87 36.76
N SER A 553 -2.74 -13.73 37.65
CA SER A 553 -4.06 -13.54 38.25
C SER A 553 -3.99 -12.39 39.27
N SER A 554 -4.76 -11.33 39.02
CA SER A 554 -4.73 -10.07 39.74
C SER A 554 -6.13 -9.59 40.10
N ALA A 555 -6.22 -8.47 40.83
CA ALA A 555 -7.51 -7.81 41.07
C ALA A 555 -8.11 -7.20 39.79
N ILE A 556 -7.31 -6.90 38.75
CA ILE A 556 -7.78 -6.27 37.51
C ILE A 556 -8.53 -7.27 36.62
N ASN A 557 -7.97 -8.47 36.38
CA ASN A 557 -8.56 -9.46 35.49
C ASN A 557 -9.56 -10.42 36.18
N ASN A 558 -9.85 -10.23 37.48
CA ASN A 558 -10.88 -10.95 38.21
C ASN A 558 -12.19 -10.15 38.27
N LEU A 559 -13.19 -10.54 37.47
CA LEU A 559 -14.46 -9.81 37.36
C LEU A 559 -15.21 -9.70 38.70
N ASP A 560 -15.28 -10.78 39.48
CA ASP A 560 -16.04 -10.76 40.75
C ASP A 560 -15.37 -9.85 41.79
N LEU A 561 -14.03 -9.84 41.87
CA LEU A 561 -13.29 -8.89 42.70
C LEU A 561 -13.46 -7.43 42.22
N ASN A 562 -13.58 -7.18 40.91
CA ASN A 562 -13.89 -5.83 40.41
C ASN A 562 -15.27 -5.35 40.87
N LEU A 563 -16.25 -6.24 40.98
CA LEU A 563 -17.61 -5.88 41.41
C LEU A 563 -17.70 -5.70 42.94
N GLU A 564 -17.01 -6.54 43.72
CA GLU A 564 -17.07 -6.52 45.19
C GLU A 564 -16.12 -5.48 45.85
N SER A 565 -15.17 -4.90 45.12
CA SER A 565 -14.16 -3.99 45.71
C SER A 565 -14.59 -2.52 45.81
N ASP A 566 -14.53 -1.97 47.03
CA ASP A 566 -14.56 -0.53 47.28
C ASP A 566 -13.26 0.15 46.82
N GLY A 567 -13.34 1.03 45.81
CA GLY A 567 -12.22 1.89 45.39
C GLY A 567 -11.75 1.66 43.95
N VAL A 568 -10.45 1.83 43.71
CA VAL A 568 -9.81 1.78 42.37
C VAL A 568 -8.42 1.13 42.42
N PHE A 569 -8.20 0.14 43.32
CA PHE A 569 -6.93 -0.57 43.47
C PHE A 569 -5.70 0.35 43.65
N ASP A 570 -5.85 1.38 44.48
CA ASP A 570 -4.88 2.47 44.75
C ASP A 570 -4.43 3.34 43.56
N PHE A 571 -4.99 3.11 42.36
CA PHE A 571 -4.76 3.93 41.18
C PHE A 571 -5.37 5.34 41.29
N ILE A 572 -4.86 6.26 40.47
CA ILE A 572 -5.33 7.66 40.42
C ILE A 572 -6.15 7.88 39.12
N PHE A 573 -7.33 8.49 39.28
CA PHE A 573 -8.29 8.77 38.18
C PHE A 573 -8.97 10.17 38.34
N ASP A 574 -8.43 11.05 39.19
CA ASP A 574 -9.01 12.35 39.56
C ASP A 574 -7.99 13.48 39.72
N SER A 575 -6.73 13.27 39.31
CA SER A 575 -5.67 14.27 39.38
C SER A 575 -4.63 14.07 38.29
N SER A 576 -4.48 15.02 37.36
CA SER A 576 -3.30 15.14 36.47
C SER A 576 -2.04 15.66 37.20
N LEU A 577 -1.99 15.55 38.53
CA LEU A 577 -0.86 15.97 39.34
C LEU A 577 -0.50 14.84 40.31
N THR A 578 0.63 14.19 40.02
CA THR A 578 1.21 13.08 40.78
C THR A 578 2.32 13.61 41.71
N PRO A 579 2.18 13.54 43.05
CA PRO A 579 3.25 13.95 43.96
C PRO A 579 4.45 12.99 43.90
N ASP A 580 5.68 13.49 44.11
CA ASP A 580 6.92 12.69 44.07
C ASP A 580 6.84 11.41 44.94
N GLU A 581 6.25 11.50 46.14
CA GLU A 581 6.08 10.37 47.08
C GLU A 581 5.16 9.24 46.56
N ARG A 582 4.43 9.47 45.45
CA ARG A 582 3.57 8.50 44.76
C ARG A 582 3.93 8.34 43.28
N TYR A 583 5.04 8.93 42.82
CA TYR A 583 5.45 8.83 41.43
C TYR A 583 5.85 7.37 41.12
N GLY A 584 5.49 6.88 39.93
CA GLY A 584 5.54 5.45 39.60
C GLY A 584 4.31 4.63 40.03
N GLN A 585 3.35 5.20 40.78
CA GLN A 585 2.01 4.61 40.93
C GLN A 585 1.16 4.93 39.70
N TYR A 586 0.40 3.95 39.18
CA TYR A 586 -0.46 4.15 38.01
C TYR A 586 -1.47 5.29 38.24
N ASN A 587 -1.46 6.26 37.32
CA ASN A 587 -2.36 7.40 37.28
C ASN A 587 -2.84 7.59 35.83
N TYR A 588 -4.14 7.42 35.60
CA TYR A 588 -4.71 7.56 34.25
C TYR A 588 -4.62 9.01 33.71
N CYS A 589 -4.62 10.00 34.61
CA CYS A 589 -4.69 11.42 34.27
C CYS A 589 -3.32 12.09 34.03
N ASN A 590 -2.23 11.40 34.38
CA ASN A 590 -0.82 11.79 34.23
C ASN A 590 -0.03 10.50 34.50
N MET A 591 0.14 9.65 33.49
CA MET A 591 0.81 8.36 33.64
C MET A 591 2.29 8.57 34.01
N PRO A 592 2.90 7.82 34.94
CA PRO A 592 4.33 7.95 35.23
C PRO A 592 5.18 7.75 33.97
N HIS A 593 6.16 8.64 33.76
CA HIS A 593 7.13 8.58 32.66
C HIS A 593 8.57 8.38 33.18
N VAL A 594 9.47 7.95 32.28
CA VAL A 594 10.93 7.91 32.45
C VAL A 594 11.42 9.26 32.98
N ARG A 595 11.84 9.26 34.24
CA ARG A 595 12.27 10.45 34.98
C ARG A 595 13.54 10.13 35.77
N ARG A 596 14.41 11.14 35.89
CA ARG A 596 15.76 11.03 36.46
C ARG A 596 15.83 10.49 37.89
N THR A 597 14.77 10.64 38.69
CA THR A 597 14.76 10.23 40.10
C THR A 597 14.52 8.73 40.26
N GLU A 598 13.72 8.14 39.38
CA GLU A 598 13.31 6.73 39.38
C GLU A 598 14.15 5.86 38.44
N TYR A 599 14.79 6.47 37.43
CA TYR A 599 15.55 5.76 36.40
C TYR A 599 16.81 5.04 36.94
N VAL A 600 16.83 3.71 36.80
CA VAL A 600 17.97 2.87 37.20
C VAL A 600 19.04 2.85 36.09
N VAL A 601 20.18 3.48 36.36
CA VAL A 601 21.36 3.53 35.46
C VAL A 601 21.95 2.14 35.27
N SER A 602 22.28 1.79 34.01
CA SER A 602 22.85 0.50 33.63
C SER A 602 24.25 0.25 34.23
N PRO A 603 24.65 -1.02 34.45
CA PRO A 603 26.03 -1.35 34.84
C PRO A 603 27.05 -0.92 33.77
N THR A 604 28.25 -0.49 34.22
CA THR A 604 29.33 0.10 33.39
C THR A 604 29.96 -0.80 32.30
N GLU A 605 29.36 -1.95 32.03
CA GLU A 605 29.72 -2.88 30.95
C GLU A 605 28.71 -2.87 29.79
N TYR A 606 27.64 -2.07 29.87
CA TYR A 606 26.63 -1.89 28.83
C TYR A 606 26.57 -0.42 28.38
N ASP A 607 26.94 -0.15 27.13
CA ASP A 607 26.79 1.17 26.51
C ASP A 607 25.37 1.33 25.94
N LEU A 608 24.65 2.41 26.24
CA LEU A 608 23.42 2.77 25.53
C LEU A 608 23.76 3.24 24.10
N ILE A 609 23.04 2.73 23.09
CA ILE A 609 23.32 3.04 21.68
C ILE A 609 22.11 3.50 20.84
N TYR A 610 20.87 3.32 21.31
CA TYR A 610 19.63 3.76 20.64
C TYR A 610 18.42 3.77 21.61
N VAL A 611 17.45 4.68 21.38
CA VAL A 611 16.23 4.87 22.19
C VAL A 611 15.00 5.16 21.31
N GLU A 612 13.82 4.62 21.64
CA GLU A 612 12.57 4.82 20.88
C GLU A 612 11.34 5.02 21.81
N ILE A 613 10.61 6.15 21.69
CA ILE A 613 9.47 6.65 22.54
C ILE A 613 8.32 7.20 21.62
N LEU A 614 7.31 8.01 22.03
CA LEU A 614 6.02 8.19 21.27
C LEU A 614 5.22 9.59 21.32
N TYR A 615 5.50 10.71 20.57
CA TYR A 615 4.76 12.06 20.66
C TYR A 615 4.94 13.09 19.41
N HIS A 616 4.02 14.05 18.99
CA HIS A 616 4.05 14.96 17.73
C HIS A 616 3.36 16.40 17.76
N TYR A 617 3.84 17.46 17.06
CA TYR A 617 3.01 18.64 16.59
C TYR A 617 3.67 19.37 15.41
N GLY A 618 2.89 19.82 14.42
CA GLY A 618 3.39 20.50 13.22
C GLY A 618 3.25 22.03 13.18
N GLN A 619 4.11 22.69 12.40
CA GLN A 619 4.19 24.15 12.24
C GLN A 619 4.01 24.58 10.76
N PRO A 620 3.48 25.79 10.46
CA PRO A 620 3.44 26.34 9.10
C PRO A 620 4.82 26.59 8.46
N SER A 621 4.84 26.77 7.13
CA SER A 621 6.05 26.91 6.32
C SER A 621 6.81 28.23 6.52
N ALA A 622 8.14 28.13 6.59
CA ALA A 622 9.03 29.27 6.78
C ALA A 622 9.32 30.04 5.47
N GLY A 623 8.54 31.09 5.22
CA GLY A 623 8.86 32.16 4.27
C GLY A 623 9.49 33.39 4.94
N PRO A 624 9.85 34.44 4.18
CA PRO A 624 10.19 35.75 4.74
C PRO A 624 8.98 36.46 5.39
N GLU A 625 7.76 35.99 5.10
CA GLU A 625 6.53 36.34 5.80
C GLU A 625 6.18 35.20 6.76
N MET A 626 6.18 35.47 8.07
CA MET A 626 5.78 34.50 9.09
C MET A 626 4.27 34.49 9.27
N SER A 627 3.66 33.31 9.37
CA SER A 627 2.26 33.17 9.79
C SER A 627 2.08 33.70 11.22
N ALA A 628 1.07 34.56 11.44
CA ALA A 628 0.69 34.94 12.79
C ALA A 628 0.13 33.73 13.57
N ASN A 629 0.41 33.65 14.87
CA ASN A 629 -0.19 32.64 15.75
C ASN A 629 -1.69 32.90 15.87
N THR A 630 -2.50 32.08 15.20
CA THR A 630 -3.97 32.14 15.25
C THR A 630 -4.53 31.03 16.15
N TYR A 631 -5.67 31.29 16.76
CA TYR A 631 -6.45 30.33 17.53
C TYR A 631 -7.94 30.58 17.30
N TRP A 632 -8.78 29.58 17.54
CA TRP A 632 -10.23 29.74 17.41
C TRP A 632 -10.80 30.32 18.72
N GLN A 633 -11.39 31.50 18.65
CA GLN A 633 -12.19 32.05 19.74
C GLN A 633 -13.66 31.67 19.52
N LEU A 634 -14.21 30.86 20.43
CA LEU A 634 -15.62 30.46 20.36
C LEU A 634 -16.54 31.67 20.58
N GLN A 635 -17.49 31.89 19.68
CA GLN A 635 -18.57 32.86 19.87
C GLN A 635 -19.79 32.15 20.47
N GLU A 636 -19.88 32.10 21.80
CA GLU A 636 -20.95 31.40 22.54
C GLU A 636 -22.35 32.02 22.39
N THR A 637 -22.47 33.24 21.86
CA THR A 637 -23.76 33.92 21.66
C THR A 637 -23.80 34.71 20.35
N SER A 638 -24.91 34.58 19.64
CA SER A 638 -25.29 35.39 18.48
C SER A 638 -26.49 36.28 18.82
N PRO A 639 -26.54 37.54 18.32
CA PRO A 639 -27.77 38.34 18.39
C PRO A 639 -28.95 37.74 17.59
N PHE A 640 -28.74 36.61 16.91
CA PHE A 640 -29.74 35.86 16.16
C PHE A 640 -29.90 34.40 16.64
N ASP A 641 -29.64 34.10 17.92
CA ASP A 641 -29.80 32.76 18.51
C ASP A 641 -31.28 32.30 18.57
N LEU A 642 -31.79 31.86 17.42
CA LEU A 642 -33.09 31.22 17.24
C LEU A 642 -33.02 29.69 17.45
N PHE A 643 -31.80 29.14 17.61
CA PHE A 643 -31.51 27.72 17.70
C PHE A 643 -30.55 27.44 18.87
N PRO A 644 -31.04 27.42 20.13
CA PRO A 644 -30.19 27.13 21.29
C PRO A 644 -29.67 25.68 21.22
N VAL A 645 -28.35 25.53 21.19
CA VAL A 645 -27.68 24.21 21.17
C VAL A 645 -27.59 23.67 22.60
N SER A 646 -28.25 22.54 22.86
CA SER A 646 -28.16 21.82 24.13
C SER A 646 -26.97 20.84 24.11
N GLY A 647 -25.98 21.03 24.99
CA GLY A 647 -24.84 20.12 25.09
C GLY A 647 -23.64 20.75 25.78
N PHE A 648 -22.44 20.30 25.41
CA PHE A 648 -21.17 20.90 25.83
C PHE A 648 -20.98 22.28 25.17
N PRO A 649 -20.72 23.37 25.92
CA PRO A 649 -20.40 24.67 25.32
C PRO A 649 -19.00 24.63 24.71
N GLY A 650 -18.93 24.36 23.41
CA GLY A 650 -17.69 24.17 22.67
C GLY A 650 -17.93 24.19 21.15
N THR A 651 -16.91 23.87 20.37
CA THR A 651 -16.99 23.80 18.90
C THR A 651 -17.67 22.54 18.37
N CYS A 652 -18.01 21.57 19.24
CA CYS A 652 -18.45 20.21 18.90
C CYS A 652 -17.50 19.40 17.99
N VAL A 653 -16.30 19.91 17.69
CA VAL A 653 -15.23 19.17 17.04
C VAL A 653 -14.53 18.34 18.11
N PHE A 654 -14.76 17.04 18.13
CA PHE A 654 -14.10 16.10 19.03
C PHE A 654 -13.32 15.05 18.24
N PRO A 655 -12.22 14.50 18.80
CA PRO A 655 -11.63 14.86 20.10
C PRO A 655 -10.74 16.12 19.98
N GLN A 656 -10.41 16.76 21.11
CA GLN A 656 -9.39 17.82 21.21
C GLN A 656 -8.49 17.61 22.42
N ILE A 657 -7.19 17.90 22.32
CA ILE A 657 -6.32 17.94 23.50
C ILE A 657 -6.60 19.20 24.32
N THR A 658 -6.53 19.07 25.64
CA THR A 658 -6.70 20.20 26.54
C THR A 658 -5.37 20.86 26.85
N ARG A 659 -5.43 22.09 27.40
CA ARG A 659 -4.26 22.73 27.99
C ARG A 659 -3.53 21.83 29.01
N SER A 660 -4.26 21.03 29.81
CA SER A 660 -3.63 20.14 30.79
C SER A 660 -2.78 19.06 30.10
N GLY A 661 -3.29 18.42 29.05
CA GLY A 661 -2.51 17.45 28.26
C GLY A 661 -1.30 18.07 27.57
N LEU A 662 -1.40 19.32 27.10
CA LEU A 662 -0.24 20.04 26.56
C LEU A 662 0.81 20.36 27.63
N GLN A 663 0.40 20.71 28.86
CA GLN A 663 1.34 21.02 29.94
C GLN A 663 1.99 19.78 30.53
N ASP A 664 1.22 18.71 30.74
CA ASP A 664 1.67 17.38 31.13
C ASP A 664 2.85 16.94 30.27
N SER A 665 2.68 17.01 28.95
CA SER A 665 3.64 16.36 28.07
C SER A 665 4.76 17.28 27.57
N TRP A 666 4.69 18.58 27.87
CA TRP A 666 5.89 19.41 27.93
C TRP A 666 6.83 18.91 29.03
N GLN A 667 6.27 18.56 30.19
CA GLN A 667 7.03 18.01 31.30
C GLN A 667 7.53 16.59 30.97
N HIS A 668 6.73 15.73 30.36
CA HIS A 668 7.17 14.41 29.84
C HIS A 668 8.39 14.53 28.91
N GLY A 669 8.38 15.46 27.95
CA GLY A 669 9.53 15.67 27.07
C GLY A 669 10.78 16.18 27.78
N ARG A 670 10.60 17.00 28.82
CA ARG A 670 11.69 17.41 29.70
C ARG A 670 12.22 16.24 30.52
N ASP A 671 11.38 15.37 31.07
CA ASP A 671 11.80 14.22 31.89
C ASP A 671 12.60 13.20 31.05
N ILE A 672 12.17 12.96 29.80
CA ILE A 672 12.93 12.23 28.78
C ILE A 672 14.33 12.85 28.59
N TYR A 673 14.41 14.18 28.46
CA TYR A 673 15.69 14.88 28.27
C TYR A 673 16.58 14.82 29.51
N GLU A 674 16.03 14.98 30.71
CA GLU A 674 16.78 14.85 31.97
C GLU A 674 17.36 13.43 32.18
N VAL A 675 16.85 12.42 31.48
CA VAL A 675 17.45 11.08 31.39
C VAL A 675 18.44 10.96 30.23
N TYR A 676 17.99 11.10 28.98
CA TYR A 676 18.82 10.74 27.82
C TYR A 676 19.86 11.80 27.42
N HIS A 677 19.65 13.07 27.79
CA HIS A 677 20.68 14.11 27.73
C HIS A 677 21.43 14.21 29.07
N ASP A 678 20.79 14.70 30.14
CA ASP A 678 21.53 15.12 31.34
C ASP A 678 22.16 13.95 32.14
N LEU A 679 21.47 12.82 32.27
CA LEU A 679 21.94 11.68 33.07
C LEU A 679 22.88 10.77 32.28
N LEU A 680 22.54 10.51 31.01
CA LEU A 680 23.23 9.51 30.18
C LEU A 680 24.18 10.08 29.13
N GLN A 681 24.08 11.38 28.83
CA GLN A 681 24.91 12.09 27.85
C GLN A 681 24.88 11.41 26.45
N PHE A 682 23.70 10.91 26.08
CA PHE A 682 23.45 10.15 24.85
C PHE A 682 22.84 11.02 23.73
N LEU A 683 21.95 11.95 24.10
CA LEU A 683 21.43 12.98 23.20
C LEU A 683 22.40 14.18 23.10
N PRO A 684 22.44 14.90 21.96
CA PRO A 684 23.26 16.10 21.77
C PRO A 684 22.71 17.36 22.48
N ASP A 685 23.56 18.37 22.70
CA ASP A 685 23.17 19.68 23.28
C ASP A 685 22.17 20.48 22.39
N GLU A 686 22.18 20.23 21.07
CA GLU A 686 21.33 20.89 20.07
C GLU A 686 20.58 19.83 19.24
N LEU A 687 19.33 20.12 18.83
CA LEU A 687 18.46 19.18 18.13
C LEU A 687 19.00 18.79 16.75
N ASP A 688 19.65 17.63 16.66
CA ASP A 688 20.11 17.04 15.41
C ASP A 688 18.97 16.35 14.65
N GLN A 689 18.35 17.08 13.72
CA GLN A 689 17.25 16.58 12.87
C GLN A 689 17.65 15.45 11.91
N LYS A 690 18.93 15.12 11.74
CA LYS A 690 19.33 13.88 11.03
C LYS A 690 19.35 12.66 11.94
N ARG A 691 19.59 12.88 13.24
CA ARG A 691 19.85 11.81 14.21
C ARG A 691 18.71 11.59 15.19
N MET A 692 17.67 12.40 15.11
CA MET A 692 16.45 12.32 15.91
C MET A 692 15.22 12.37 15.00
N GLU A 693 14.48 11.26 14.89
CA GLU A 693 13.30 11.15 14.02
C GLU A 693 12.00 11.13 14.86
N PHE A 694 11.00 11.90 14.43
CA PHE A 694 9.70 11.99 15.10
C PHE A 694 8.61 11.54 14.12
N ARG A 695 7.93 10.42 14.39
CA ARG A 695 6.92 9.77 13.53
C ARG A 695 5.55 9.78 14.21
N VAL A 696 4.48 9.84 13.43
CA VAL A 696 3.19 10.35 13.89
C VAL A 696 2.02 9.67 13.15
N THR A 697 0.81 9.79 13.71
CA THR A 697 -0.41 9.23 13.10
C THR A 697 -1.26 10.32 12.44
N ASN A 698 -2.37 9.90 11.84
CA ASN A 698 -3.24 10.77 11.05
C ASN A 698 -4.21 11.62 11.91
N ASN A 699 -4.12 11.54 13.24
CA ASN A 699 -5.02 12.23 14.18
C ASN A 699 -4.41 13.56 14.69
N VAL A 700 -5.15 14.67 14.55
CA VAL A 700 -4.69 16.03 14.88
C VAL A 700 -4.44 16.25 16.39
N ILE A 701 -4.98 15.43 17.31
CA ILE A 701 -4.53 15.43 18.71
C ILE A 701 -3.09 14.99 18.81
N THR A 702 -2.75 13.88 18.15
CA THR A 702 -1.34 13.46 18.09
C THR A 702 -0.50 14.55 17.44
N SER A 703 -1.08 15.42 16.61
CA SER A 703 -0.47 16.64 16.06
C SER A 703 -0.45 17.87 16.95
N GLN A 704 -0.68 17.79 18.27
CA GLN A 704 -0.54 18.93 19.21
C GLN A 704 0.42 18.66 20.39
N VAL A 705 0.83 17.42 20.46
CA VAL A 705 1.43 16.60 21.50
C VAL A 705 2.96 16.85 21.60
N ALA A 706 3.87 16.46 20.67
CA ALA A 706 5.32 16.78 20.75
C ALA A 706 5.73 18.20 20.41
N GLY A 707 4.82 19.10 20.06
CA GLY A 707 5.16 20.54 20.13
C GLY A 707 5.59 20.87 21.55
N MET A 708 4.92 20.19 22.49
CA MET A 708 5.23 20.19 23.90
C MET A 708 6.44 19.30 24.22
N VAL A 709 6.51 18.02 23.79
CA VAL A 709 7.69 17.17 24.08
C VAL A 709 9.00 17.74 23.52
N ILE A 710 9.07 18.08 22.23
CA ILE A 710 10.26 18.71 21.62
C ILE A 710 10.56 20.05 22.30
N GLY A 711 9.53 20.83 22.62
CA GLY A 711 9.64 22.08 23.38
C GLY A 711 10.10 21.88 24.83
N GLY A 712 9.91 20.70 25.41
CA GLY A 712 10.40 20.29 26.73
C GLY A 712 11.83 19.77 26.70
N MET A 713 12.20 19.05 25.63
CA MET A 713 13.57 18.58 25.38
C MET A 713 14.52 19.75 25.04
N TYR A 714 14.15 20.57 24.06
CA TYR A 714 15.07 21.53 23.40
C TYR A 714 14.57 22.99 23.41
N GLY A 715 13.43 23.28 24.03
CA GLY A 715 12.88 24.64 24.14
C GLY A 715 12.24 25.19 22.86
N GLU A 716 11.55 26.33 23.01
CA GLU A 716 10.70 26.95 21.97
C GLU A 716 11.45 27.59 20.77
N LYS A 717 12.80 27.51 20.73
CA LYS A 717 13.64 28.27 19.78
C LYS A 717 14.28 27.42 18.67
N GLN A 718 13.80 26.20 18.49
CA GLN A 718 14.34 25.28 17.48
C GLN A 718 13.94 25.67 16.06
N ALA A 719 14.74 25.22 15.08
CA ALA A 719 14.33 25.21 13.68
C ALA A 719 13.14 24.26 13.48
N ALA A 720 12.30 24.52 12.48
CA ALA A 720 11.11 23.73 12.19
C ALA A 720 11.46 22.24 12.05
N VAL A 721 10.84 21.38 12.87
CA VAL A 721 11.19 19.96 13.01
C VAL A 721 10.31 19.11 12.09
N PRO A 722 10.89 18.24 11.24
CA PRO A 722 10.12 17.35 10.38
C PRO A 722 9.43 16.24 11.19
N LEU A 723 8.25 15.85 10.71
CA LEU A 723 7.36 14.88 11.37
C LEU A 723 6.87 13.88 10.33
N HIS A 724 7.16 12.60 10.54
CA HIS A 724 6.90 11.54 9.57
C HIS A 724 5.49 10.96 9.80
N VAL A 725 4.57 11.15 8.85
CA VAL A 725 3.23 10.54 8.88
C VAL A 725 3.09 9.51 7.75
N GLN A 726 2.54 8.33 8.03
CA GLN A 726 2.13 7.38 6.98
C GLN A 726 0.72 7.75 6.50
N ARG A 727 0.34 7.39 5.27
CA ARG A 727 -0.96 7.79 4.70
C ARG A 727 -2.12 7.08 5.38
N VAL A 728 -3.27 7.76 5.46
CA VAL A 728 -4.56 7.17 5.85
C VAL A 728 -4.80 5.84 5.12
N GLY A 729 -5.21 4.80 5.85
CA GLY A 729 -5.50 3.47 5.31
C GLY A 729 -4.28 2.58 5.05
N VAL A 730 -3.06 3.04 5.34
CA VAL A 730 -1.83 2.22 5.34
C VAL A 730 -0.92 2.50 6.54
N ASP A 731 -1.28 3.41 7.44
CA ASP A 731 -0.52 3.69 8.65
C ASP A 731 -0.44 2.43 9.53
N SER A 732 0.77 2.14 10.02
CA SER A 732 1.07 1.03 10.94
C SER A 732 1.05 1.45 12.41
N LEU A 733 1.20 2.74 12.71
CA LEU A 733 1.37 3.28 14.07
C LEU A 733 0.03 3.57 14.75
N GLU A 734 -0.93 4.07 13.97
CA GLU A 734 -2.37 3.88 14.13
C GLU A 734 -2.75 2.87 13.06
N PRO A 735 -3.11 1.61 13.40
CA PRO A 735 -3.13 0.51 12.44
C PRO A 735 -4.35 0.56 11.53
N GLN A 736 -4.27 1.40 10.50
CA GLN A 736 -5.34 1.63 9.53
C GLN A 736 -5.23 0.72 8.30
N TYR A 737 -4.20 -0.14 8.21
CA TYR A 737 -4.06 -1.10 7.12
C TYR A 737 -5.17 -2.18 7.17
N PRO A 738 -5.79 -2.56 6.04
CA PRO A 738 -6.92 -3.50 6.06
C PRO A 738 -6.53 -4.89 6.58
N CYS A 739 -7.11 -5.29 7.71
CA CYS A 739 -6.80 -6.57 8.35
C CYS A 739 -8.05 -7.34 8.83
N PRO A 740 -8.90 -7.86 7.91
CA PRO A 740 -10.16 -8.51 8.28
C PRO A 740 -10.02 -9.68 9.26
N GLY A 741 -9.05 -10.57 9.08
CA GLY A 741 -8.82 -11.69 9.99
C GLY A 741 -8.45 -11.24 11.41
N GLY A 742 -7.55 -10.26 11.52
CA GLY A 742 -7.20 -9.64 12.80
C GLY A 742 -8.36 -8.93 13.48
N GLN A 743 -9.17 -8.20 12.71
CA GLN A 743 -10.37 -7.53 13.23
C GLN A 743 -11.43 -8.54 13.69
N SER A 744 -11.60 -9.66 12.97
CA SER A 744 -12.52 -10.73 13.36
C SER A 744 -12.06 -11.45 14.64
N LEU A 745 -10.77 -11.77 14.77
CA LEU A 745 -10.18 -12.33 16.00
C LEU A 745 -10.30 -11.39 17.22
N PHE A 746 -10.28 -10.08 17.00
CA PHE A 746 -10.46 -9.07 18.05
C PHE A 746 -11.93 -8.87 18.41
N ASN A 747 -12.81 -8.71 17.41
CA ASN A 747 -14.26 -8.56 17.62
C ASN A 747 -14.87 -9.80 18.29
N GLY A 748 -14.40 -11.01 17.93
CA GLY A 748 -14.85 -12.27 18.52
C GLY A 748 -14.69 -12.36 20.04
N ILE A 749 -13.85 -11.51 20.66
CA ILE A 749 -13.73 -11.42 22.12
C ILE A 749 -14.99 -10.80 22.75
N LYS A 750 -15.66 -9.88 22.03
CA LYS A 750 -16.93 -9.24 22.43
C LYS A 750 -18.18 -9.95 21.87
N ASP A 751 -18.07 -10.50 20.67
CA ASP A 751 -19.18 -10.99 19.82
C ASP A 751 -20.10 -12.00 20.52
N SER A 752 -21.41 -11.76 20.54
CA SER A 752 -22.41 -12.59 21.21
C SER A 752 -22.50 -14.04 20.71
N ASP A 753 -22.08 -14.34 19.47
CA ASP A 753 -22.15 -15.69 18.93
C ASP A 753 -20.81 -16.45 19.04
N SER A 754 -19.73 -15.78 19.49
CA SER A 754 -18.45 -16.42 19.78
C SER A 754 -18.48 -17.27 21.06
N ALA A 755 -17.80 -18.42 21.03
CA ALA A 755 -17.46 -19.19 22.23
C ALA A 755 -16.41 -18.48 23.12
N SER A 756 -15.69 -17.48 22.61
CA SER A 756 -14.64 -16.75 23.37
C SER A 756 -15.18 -15.57 24.19
N SER A 757 -16.41 -15.14 23.94
CA SER A 757 -17.06 -13.98 24.56
C SER A 757 -17.87 -14.31 25.81
N GLU A 758 -17.92 -15.55 26.28
CA GLU A 758 -18.68 -15.91 27.51
C GLU A 758 -18.32 -15.03 28.73
N PRO A 759 -17.04 -14.69 29.01
CA PRO A 759 -16.70 -13.73 30.05
C PRO A 759 -17.21 -12.31 29.74
N TRP A 760 -17.27 -11.91 28.47
CA TRP A 760 -17.77 -10.61 28.02
C TRP A 760 -19.28 -10.49 28.22
N LYS A 761 -20.05 -11.50 27.79
CA LYS A 761 -21.50 -11.61 28.07
C LYS A 761 -21.78 -11.50 29.56
N SER A 762 -21.08 -12.31 30.37
CA SER A 762 -21.29 -12.35 31.82
C SER A 762 -20.96 -11.01 32.49
N HIS A 763 -20.00 -10.23 31.97
CA HIS A 763 -19.71 -8.89 32.49
C HIS A 763 -20.83 -7.88 32.18
N LEU A 764 -21.39 -7.89 30.97
CA LEU A 764 -22.54 -7.05 30.61
C LEU A 764 -23.77 -7.44 31.42
N GLU A 765 -24.09 -8.74 31.51
CA GLU A 765 -25.22 -9.25 32.30
C GLU A 765 -25.11 -8.88 33.79
N LYS A 766 -23.95 -9.13 34.42
CA LYS A 766 -23.73 -8.82 35.85
C LYS A 766 -23.76 -7.33 36.16
N THR A 767 -23.53 -6.47 35.17
CA THR A 767 -23.42 -5.02 35.36
C THR A 767 -24.54 -4.22 34.72
N LYS A 768 -25.57 -4.88 34.16
CA LYS A 768 -26.71 -4.19 33.55
C LYS A 768 -27.37 -3.15 34.47
N GLU A 769 -27.52 -3.45 35.76
CA GLU A 769 -28.08 -2.48 36.73
C GLU A 769 -27.22 -1.20 36.88
N LEU A 770 -25.92 -1.27 36.60
CA LEU A 770 -25.04 -0.10 36.55
C LEU A 770 -25.24 0.69 35.25
N MET A 771 -25.31 0.02 34.09
CA MET A 771 -25.62 0.69 32.81
C MET A 771 -26.98 1.40 32.87
N ASP A 772 -28.04 0.69 33.27
CA ASP A 772 -29.41 1.24 33.39
C ASP A 772 -29.46 2.48 34.32
N ALA A 773 -28.62 2.51 35.35
CA ALA A 773 -28.50 3.65 36.26
C ALA A 773 -27.65 4.81 35.70
N LEU A 774 -26.64 4.53 34.87
CA LEU A 774 -25.84 5.54 34.17
C LEU A 774 -26.65 6.20 33.05
N ASP A 775 -27.41 5.41 32.29
CA ASP A 775 -28.34 5.86 31.25
C ASP A 775 -29.37 6.83 31.83
N ALA A 776 -30.01 6.42 32.94
CA ALA A 776 -31.07 7.18 33.61
C ALA A 776 -30.62 8.53 34.21
N ILE A 777 -29.30 8.78 34.32
CA ILE A 777 -28.71 10.06 34.74
C ILE A 777 -28.18 10.83 33.51
N SER A 778 -27.55 10.14 32.57
CA SER A 778 -26.86 10.74 31.42
C SER A 778 -27.81 11.11 30.27
N GLY A 779 -28.96 10.45 30.17
CA GLY A 779 -29.90 10.59 29.05
C GLY A 779 -29.55 9.73 27.83
N VAL A 780 -28.72 8.71 27.99
CA VAL A 780 -28.40 7.73 26.94
C VAL A 780 -29.65 6.88 26.65
N PRO A 781 -30.06 6.71 25.38
CA PRO A 781 -31.19 5.84 25.02
C PRO A 781 -30.89 4.37 25.32
N SER A 782 -31.90 3.61 25.76
CA SER A 782 -31.77 2.16 26.04
C SER A 782 -31.65 1.27 24.79
N ASP A 783 -31.60 1.89 23.61
CA ASP A 783 -31.41 1.32 22.28
C ASP A 783 -30.15 1.88 21.58
N ALA A 784 -29.23 2.46 22.35
CA ALA A 784 -27.90 2.86 21.92
C ALA A 784 -26.91 1.68 22.00
N ASP A 785 -27.03 0.73 21.04
CA ASP A 785 -26.24 -0.51 20.99
C ASP A 785 -24.71 -0.31 21.13
N ASP A 786 -24.20 0.86 20.70
CA ASP A 786 -22.80 1.26 20.86
C ASP A 786 -22.41 1.46 22.34
N TRP A 787 -23.24 2.17 23.12
CA TRP A 787 -23.04 2.44 24.56
C TRP A 787 -23.23 1.23 25.46
N HIS A 788 -23.91 0.17 24.99
CA HIS A 788 -24.17 -1.04 25.76
C HIS A 788 -23.28 -2.23 25.36
N SER A 789 -22.35 -2.03 24.41
CA SER A 789 -21.37 -3.03 23.97
C SER A 789 -20.06 -3.05 24.77
N SER A 790 -19.71 -1.93 25.42
CA SER A 790 -18.59 -1.77 26.35
C SER A 790 -18.81 -0.59 27.31
N TYR A 791 -18.01 -0.52 28.37
CA TYR A 791 -17.90 0.62 29.27
C TYR A 791 -17.07 1.78 28.73
N ASP A 792 -16.46 1.65 27.55
CA ASP A 792 -15.53 2.62 26.96
C ASP A 792 -16.09 4.05 26.87
N HIS A 793 -17.31 4.23 26.37
CA HIS A 793 -17.98 5.53 26.27
C HIS A 793 -18.21 6.18 27.64
N TYR A 794 -18.58 5.37 28.65
CA TYR A 794 -18.73 5.84 30.03
C TYR A 794 -17.38 6.10 30.69
N PHE A 795 -16.36 5.29 30.41
CA PHE A 795 -15.02 5.44 30.95
C PHE A 795 -14.39 6.75 30.48
N ASP A 796 -14.37 7.03 29.17
CA ASP A 796 -13.82 8.27 28.60
C ASP A 796 -14.55 9.52 29.11
N ASN A 797 -15.89 9.50 29.15
CA ASN A 797 -16.66 10.66 29.62
C ASN A 797 -16.38 10.96 31.11
N LEU A 798 -16.30 9.94 31.96
CA LEU A 798 -16.10 10.14 33.39
C LEU A 798 -14.64 10.43 33.74
N SER A 799 -13.68 9.79 33.06
CA SER A 799 -12.24 10.00 33.30
C SER A 799 -11.81 11.39 32.82
N SER A 800 -12.16 11.78 31.59
CA SER A 800 -11.82 13.09 31.01
C SER A 800 -12.36 14.24 31.86
N ARG A 801 -13.57 14.10 32.45
CA ARG A 801 -14.12 15.08 33.39
C ARG A 801 -13.32 15.15 34.69
N LEU A 802 -12.99 14.01 35.29
CA LEU A 802 -12.31 13.96 36.59
C LEU A 802 -10.84 14.39 36.51
N CYS A 803 -10.11 14.04 35.44
CA CYS A 803 -8.75 14.55 35.21
C CYS A 803 -8.70 16.08 35.11
N HIS A 804 -9.77 16.71 34.60
CA HIS A 804 -9.94 18.17 34.56
C HIS A 804 -10.67 18.75 35.79
N SER A 805 -10.75 17.98 36.88
CA SER A 805 -11.43 18.32 38.15
C SER A 805 -12.86 18.85 37.96
N LYS A 806 -13.58 18.36 36.95
CA LYS A 806 -14.99 18.69 36.70
C LYS A 806 -15.90 17.77 37.53
N PRO A 807 -17.08 18.25 37.96
CA PRO A 807 -18.06 17.38 38.60
C PRO A 807 -18.52 16.29 37.63
N LEU A 808 -18.86 15.11 38.19
CA LEU A 808 -19.50 14.02 37.46
C LEU A 808 -20.84 14.48 36.84
N PRO A 809 -21.34 13.82 35.77
CA PRO A 809 -22.61 14.17 35.16
C PRO A 809 -23.79 14.13 36.14
N CYS A 810 -24.72 15.07 35.97
CA CYS A 810 -25.96 15.18 36.73
C CYS A 810 -27.13 15.37 35.77
N LYS A 811 -28.26 14.76 36.12
CA LYS A 811 -29.46 14.67 35.30
C LYS A 811 -29.95 16.05 34.83
N GLN A 812 -30.36 16.16 33.58
CA GLN A 812 -30.89 17.39 32.99
C GLN A 812 -32.41 17.26 32.72
N PRO A 813 -33.19 18.37 32.75
CA PRO A 813 -32.80 19.75 33.04
C PRO A 813 -32.98 20.16 34.51
N GLN A 814 -33.26 19.21 35.42
CA GLN A 814 -33.52 19.50 36.84
C GLN A 814 -32.26 19.26 37.69
N PRO A 815 -31.66 20.30 38.30
CA PRO A 815 -30.53 20.16 39.22
C PRO A 815 -30.98 19.67 40.60
N ASN A 816 -31.64 18.51 40.64
CA ASN A 816 -31.72 17.68 41.83
C ASN A 816 -30.37 16.94 41.96
N ASP A 817 -29.99 16.52 43.18
CA ASP A 817 -28.69 15.87 43.45
C ASP A 817 -28.53 14.44 42.85
N GLU A 818 -29.31 14.10 41.82
CA GLU A 818 -29.25 12.84 41.07
C GLU A 818 -28.09 12.91 40.04
N CYS A 819 -26.86 12.77 40.57
CA CYS A 819 -25.61 12.74 39.82
C CYS A 819 -24.97 11.34 39.84
N ILE A 820 -24.14 11.04 38.84
CA ILE A 820 -23.29 9.85 38.86
C ILE A 820 -22.38 9.95 40.08
N THR A 821 -22.43 8.94 40.96
CA THR A 821 -21.65 8.94 42.20
C THR A 821 -20.18 8.57 41.95
N ARG A 822 -19.28 8.99 42.85
CA ARG A 822 -17.87 8.58 42.82
C ARG A 822 -17.72 7.05 42.85
N THR A 823 -18.60 6.33 43.55
CA THR A 823 -18.61 4.87 43.58
C THR A 823 -18.96 4.27 42.22
N GLN A 824 -20.00 4.76 41.54
CA GLN A 824 -20.35 4.33 40.17
C GLN A 824 -19.21 4.62 39.19
N ALA A 825 -18.64 5.84 39.21
CA ALA A 825 -17.51 6.20 38.36
C ALA A 825 -16.28 5.31 38.63
N ASN A 826 -15.97 5.03 39.90
CA ASN A 826 -14.90 4.10 40.25
C ASN A 826 -15.15 2.68 39.74
N THR A 827 -16.40 2.19 39.77
CA THR A 827 -16.77 0.89 39.20
C THR A 827 -16.65 0.88 37.67
N VAL A 828 -17.04 1.95 36.98
CA VAL A 828 -16.78 2.11 35.54
C VAL A 828 -15.27 2.06 35.25
N PHE A 829 -14.43 2.70 36.06
CA PHE A 829 -12.97 2.64 35.88
C PHE A 829 -12.41 1.24 36.12
N ARG A 830 -12.88 0.52 37.14
CA ARG A 830 -12.51 -0.89 37.36
C ARG A 830 -12.94 -1.78 36.18
N LEU A 831 -14.14 -1.58 35.64
CA LEU A 831 -14.65 -2.33 34.50
C LEU A 831 -13.89 -2.03 33.20
N GLY A 832 -13.61 -0.77 32.85
CA GLY A 832 -12.81 -0.44 31.66
C GLY A 832 -11.37 -0.98 31.72
N GLN A 833 -10.76 -1.05 32.91
CA GLN A 833 -9.47 -1.72 33.11
C GLN A 833 -9.59 -3.24 32.87
N TRP A 834 -10.65 -3.88 33.37
CA TRP A 834 -10.95 -5.29 33.08
C TRP A 834 -11.21 -5.53 31.58
N GLU A 835 -11.93 -4.64 30.90
CA GLU A 835 -12.19 -4.72 29.46
C GLU A 835 -10.91 -4.65 28.63
N TYR A 836 -10.01 -3.68 28.92
CA TYR A 836 -8.72 -3.57 28.25
C TYR A 836 -7.83 -4.79 28.52
N SER A 837 -7.83 -5.29 29.76
CA SER A 837 -7.17 -6.55 30.10
C SER A 837 -7.73 -7.72 29.27
N ARG A 838 -9.06 -7.83 29.15
CA ARG A 838 -9.72 -8.90 28.39
C ARG A 838 -9.45 -8.83 26.90
N LEU A 839 -9.53 -7.65 26.29
CA LEU A 839 -9.36 -7.42 24.86
C LEU A 839 -7.92 -7.62 24.40
N TYR A 840 -6.95 -7.07 25.15
CA TYR A 840 -5.56 -7.06 24.74
C TYR A 840 -4.69 -8.12 25.44
N ARG A 841 -5.18 -8.86 26.44
CA ARG A 841 -4.33 -9.81 27.19
C ARG A 841 -4.96 -11.13 27.62
N ASP A 842 -6.13 -11.13 28.25
CA ASP A 842 -6.72 -12.34 28.88
C ASP A 842 -7.46 -13.25 27.89
N ALA A 843 -7.81 -12.80 26.68
CA ALA A 843 -8.40 -13.69 25.67
C ALA A 843 -7.31 -14.44 24.90
N PRO A 844 -7.47 -15.75 24.61
CA PRO A 844 -6.48 -16.52 23.84
C PRO A 844 -6.24 -15.97 22.42
N SER A 845 -7.23 -15.27 21.83
CA SER A 845 -7.07 -14.60 20.54
C SER A 845 -6.32 -13.27 20.62
N SER A 846 -6.18 -12.62 21.80
CA SER A 846 -5.61 -11.27 21.92
C SER A 846 -4.21 -11.12 21.33
N LEU A 847 -3.35 -12.12 21.54
CA LEU A 847 -1.96 -12.10 21.02
C LEU A 847 -1.94 -12.17 19.48
N ILE A 848 -2.70 -13.10 18.89
CA ILE A 848 -2.78 -13.28 17.44
C ILE A 848 -3.51 -12.10 16.78
N ALA A 849 -4.58 -11.60 17.40
CA ALA A 849 -5.27 -10.38 16.99
C ALA A 849 -4.33 -9.17 17.01
N SER A 850 -3.45 -9.05 18.01
CA SER A 850 -2.45 -7.96 18.08
C SER A 850 -1.30 -8.16 17.07
N ALA A 851 -0.88 -9.39 16.79
CA ALA A 851 0.10 -9.68 15.73
C ALA A 851 -0.46 -9.36 14.33
N ALA A 852 -1.75 -9.59 14.11
CA ALA A 852 -2.47 -9.19 12.92
C ALA A 852 -2.65 -7.65 12.85
N LEU A 853 -3.15 -7.03 13.91
CA LEU A 853 -3.52 -5.61 13.96
C LEU A 853 -2.38 -4.65 14.34
N TYR A 854 -1.16 -5.12 14.59
CA TYR A 854 -0.01 -4.24 14.85
C TYR A 854 1.35 -4.77 14.36
N GLY A 855 1.40 -5.97 13.77
CA GLY A 855 2.66 -6.61 13.41
C GLY A 855 3.46 -5.89 12.32
N VAL A 856 2.82 -5.02 11.51
CA VAL A 856 3.54 -4.13 10.60
C VAL A 856 4.46 -3.18 11.36
N PHE A 857 3.99 -2.56 12.45
CA PHE A 857 4.82 -1.69 13.29
C PHE A 857 5.89 -2.47 14.05
N ILE A 858 5.58 -3.68 14.54
CA ILE A 858 6.58 -4.54 15.19
C ILE A 858 7.70 -4.95 14.21
N ALA A 859 7.38 -5.22 12.93
CA ALA A 859 8.40 -5.48 11.92
C ALA A 859 9.23 -4.23 11.59
N GLU A 860 8.64 -3.03 11.62
CA GLU A 860 9.37 -1.76 11.50
C GLU A 860 10.33 -1.54 12.70
N LEU A 861 9.89 -1.78 13.93
CA LEU A 861 10.71 -1.74 15.14
C LEU A 861 11.84 -2.78 15.12
N ALA A 862 11.55 -4.02 14.70
CA ALA A 862 12.55 -5.08 14.54
C ALA A 862 13.61 -4.69 13.49
N ARG A 863 13.20 -4.03 12.40
CA ARG A 863 14.12 -3.43 11.41
C ARG A 863 14.97 -2.32 12.04
N HIS A 864 14.39 -1.41 12.83
CA HIS A 864 15.14 -0.34 13.51
C HIS A 864 16.28 -0.91 14.37
N LEU A 865 15.99 -1.90 15.21
CA LEU A 865 16.99 -2.55 16.06
C LEU A 865 18.09 -3.23 15.23
N ARG A 866 17.73 -3.94 14.15
CA ARG A 866 18.70 -4.58 13.22
C ARG A 866 19.61 -3.57 12.53
N GLU A 867 19.08 -2.43 12.11
CA GLU A 867 19.88 -1.36 11.49
C GLU A 867 20.89 -0.77 12.47
N GLN A 868 20.51 -0.55 13.73
CA GLN A 868 21.43 -0.08 14.76
C GLN A 868 22.52 -1.10 15.09
N ILE A 869 22.18 -2.39 15.19
CA ILE A 869 23.16 -3.48 15.36
C ILE A 869 24.15 -3.49 14.17
N LYS A 870 23.66 -3.31 12.94
CA LYS A 870 24.48 -3.27 11.73
C LYS A 870 25.53 -2.14 11.77
N PHE A 871 25.13 -0.92 12.17
CA PHE A 871 26.05 0.23 12.30
C PHE A 871 27.25 0.01 13.25
N PHE A 872 27.18 -0.98 14.16
CA PHE A 872 28.29 -1.33 15.06
C PHE A 872 29.04 -2.61 14.68
N ASN A 873 28.50 -3.42 13.78
CA ASN A 873 29.16 -4.63 13.26
C ASN A 873 29.92 -4.37 11.95
N GLU A 874 29.57 -3.32 11.21
CA GLU A 874 30.18 -2.92 9.95
C GLU A 874 30.84 -1.53 10.05
N ASP A 875 31.90 -1.29 9.28
CA ASP A 875 32.64 -0.02 9.23
C ASP A 875 31.89 1.03 8.38
N ILE A 876 30.70 1.41 8.87
CA ILE A 876 29.77 2.35 8.23
C ILE A 876 29.94 3.74 8.87
N ASP A 877 29.88 4.79 8.04
CA ASP A 877 29.84 6.17 8.53
C ASP A 877 28.63 6.39 9.46
N GLN A 878 28.89 6.68 10.73
CA GLN A 878 27.87 6.92 11.75
C GLN A 878 27.45 8.40 11.87
N THR A 879 27.95 9.30 11.01
CA THR A 879 27.67 10.75 11.08
C THR A 879 26.17 11.02 11.02
N ASP A 880 25.46 10.36 10.12
CA ASP A 880 24.00 10.48 9.94
C ASP A 880 23.24 9.30 10.62
N ARG A 881 23.84 8.63 11.62
CA ARG A 881 23.17 7.53 12.35
C ARG A 881 22.14 8.08 13.33
N VAL A 882 20.88 7.71 13.11
CA VAL A 882 19.75 7.93 14.05
C VAL A 882 20.09 7.36 15.42
N LEU A 883 19.99 8.21 16.45
CA LEU A 883 20.16 7.85 17.86
C LEU A 883 18.81 7.64 18.56
N TYR A 884 17.79 8.38 18.13
CA TYR A 884 16.54 8.54 18.85
C TYR A 884 15.34 8.51 17.90
N ARG A 885 14.28 7.79 18.27
CA ARG A 885 12.98 7.80 17.59
C ARG A 885 11.82 8.13 18.51
N HIS A 886 10.76 8.69 17.93
CA HIS A 886 9.61 9.16 18.68
C HIS A 886 8.30 8.95 17.89
N ASN A 887 7.62 7.80 18.03
CA ASN A 887 6.48 7.34 17.22
C ASN A 887 5.12 7.50 17.92
N VAL A 888 4.32 8.51 17.60
CA VAL A 888 3.10 8.82 18.37
C VAL A 888 1.98 7.85 18.15
N ALA A 889 1.44 7.30 19.22
CA ALA A 889 0.42 6.27 19.11
C ALA A 889 -0.81 6.59 19.97
N HIS A 890 -1.84 5.77 19.84
CA HIS A 890 -3.02 5.79 20.69
C HIS A 890 -2.90 4.76 21.82
N ASP A 891 -3.79 4.83 22.80
CA ASP A 891 -3.96 3.80 23.84
C ASP A 891 -4.14 2.40 23.23
N GLY A 892 -4.96 2.25 22.19
CA GLY A 892 -5.13 1.02 21.44
C GLY A 892 -3.86 0.55 20.69
N SER A 893 -2.93 1.45 20.36
CA SER A 893 -1.64 1.09 19.75
C SER A 893 -0.68 0.58 20.82
N ILE A 894 -0.52 1.31 21.93
CA ILE A 894 0.29 0.90 23.08
C ILE A 894 -0.19 -0.45 23.62
N SER A 895 -1.50 -0.64 23.77
CA SER A 895 -2.09 -1.90 24.24
C SER A 895 -1.76 -3.09 23.35
N ARG A 896 -1.61 -2.90 22.03
CA ARG A 896 -1.17 -3.96 21.11
C ARG A 896 0.32 -4.27 21.25
N ILE A 897 1.19 -3.29 21.50
CA ILE A 897 2.60 -3.55 21.85
C ILE A 897 2.70 -4.32 23.18
N LEU A 898 1.95 -3.89 24.21
CA LEU A 898 1.89 -4.57 25.51
C LEU A 898 1.33 -5.99 25.40
N SER A 899 0.37 -6.22 24.50
CA SER A 899 -0.14 -7.55 24.15
C SER A 899 0.95 -8.43 23.54
N LEU A 900 1.68 -7.89 22.56
CA LEU A 900 2.73 -8.61 21.82
C LEU A 900 3.95 -8.93 22.68
N LEU A 901 4.32 -8.05 23.61
CA LEU A 901 5.31 -8.34 24.66
C LEU A 901 4.76 -9.22 25.80
N GLN A 902 3.49 -9.64 25.72
CA GLN A 902 2.80 -10.47 26.71
C GLN A 902 2.93 -9.92 28.14
N ILE A 903 2.66 -8.62 28.34
CA ILE A 903 2.80 -7.96 29.66
C ILE A 903 2.09 -8.75 30.77
N ARG A 904 2.75 -8.84 31.92
CA ARG A 904 2.32 -9.59 33.11
C ARG A 904 1.00 -9.11 33.70
N GLN A 905 0.71 -7.82 33.60
CA GLN A 905 -0.51 -7.16 34.05
C GLN A 905 -0.89 -6.09 33.03
N MET A 906 -2.02 -6.27 32.35
CA MET A 906 -2.53 -5.31 31.37
C MET A 906 -3.40 -4.25 32.08
N VAL A 907 -3.31 -3.02 31.59
CA VAL A 907 -4.08 -1.85 32.00
C VAL A 907 -4.45 -1.05 30.76
N TRP A 908 -5.53 -0.27 30.82
CA TRP A 908 -5.78 0.79 29.84
C TRP A 908 -4.61 1.79 29.91
N PRO A 909 -3.89 2.09 28.81
CA PRO A 909 -2.85 3.13 28.82
C PRO A 909 -3.42 4.49 29.21
N GLY A 910 -2.83 5.14 30.22
CA GLY A 910 -3.23 6.48 30.65
C GLY A 910 -2.78 7.59 29.70
N MET A 911 -3.26 8.81 29.95
CA MET A 911 -2.74 9.99 29.26
C MET A 911 -1.26 10.19 29.59
N GLY A 912 -0.42 10.42 28.56
CA GLY A 912 1.03 10.52 28.72
C GLY A 912 1.74 9.17 28.90
N ALA A 913 1.07 8.04 28.67
CA ALA A 913 1.69 6.72 28.75
C ALA A 913 2.71 6.47 27.63
N GLU A 914 3.80 5.81 27.98
CA GLU A 914 4.88 5.47 27.06
C GLU A 914 5.37 4.04 27.25
N ILE A 915 5.86 3.46 26.15
CA ILE A 915 6.76 2.31 26.16
C ILE A 915 8.07 2.73 25.49
N VAL A 916 9.20 2.38 26.09
CA VAL A 916 10.53 2.74 25.60
C VAL A 916 11.35 1.49 25.28
N PHE A 917 11.97 1.47 24.11
CA PHE A 917 12.95 0.46 23.73
C PHE A 917 14.35 1.08 23.73
N GLU A 918 15.23 0.60 24.61
CA GLU A 918 16.63 0.99 24.68
C GLU A 918 17.52 -0.16 24.18
N LEU A 919 18.36 0.09 23.18
CA LEU A 919 19.35 -0.89 22.72
C LEU A 919 20.71 -0.60 23.37
N TYR A 920 21.30 -1.63 23.96
CA TYR A 920 22.61 -1.63 24.59
C TYR A 920 23.62 -2.52 23.84
N ARG A 921 24.89 -2.13 23.87
CA ARG A 921 26.02 -2.97 23.44
C ARG A 921 26.89 -3.33 24.63
N LYS A 922 27.23 -4.61 24.78
CA LYS A 922 28.05 -5.07 25.92
C LYS A 922 29.55 -4.97 25.62
N VAL A 923 30.24 -4.10 26.36
CA VAL A 923 31.67 -3.76 26.19
C VAL A 923 32.60 -4.95 26.44
N LYS A 924 32.20 -5.88 27.33
CA LYS A 924 32.99 -7.05 27.71
C LYS A 924 32.21 -8.34 27.46
N GLY A 925 32.66 -9.09 26.45
CA GLY A 925 32.03 -10.32 25.96
C GLY A 925 31.38 -10.16 24.58
N GLY A 926 31.05 -8.92 24.17
CA GLY A 926 30.25 -8.66 22.97
C GLY A 926 28.78 -8.96 23.18
N GLY A 927 28.00 -8.85 22.10
CA GLY A 927 26.55 -8.98 22.13
C GLY A 927 25.81 -7.64 22.29
N PHE A 928 24.55 -7.65 21.88
CA PHE A 928 23.63 -6.53 21.97
C PHE A 928 22.38 -6.97 22.74
N TYR A 929 21.88 -6.08 23.60
CA TYR A 929 20.82 -6.37 24.55
C TYR A 929 19.77 -5.27 24.49
N VAL A 930 18.49 -5.59 24.69
CA VAL A 930 17.39 -4.63 24.71
C VAL A 930 16.82 -4.53 26.11
N ARG A 931 16.68 -3.30 26.60
CA ARG A 931 15.82 -2.98 27.74
C ARG A 931 14.49 -2.43 27.24
N VAL A 932 13.40 -2.84 27.87
CA VAL A 932 12.07 -2.29 27.58
C VAL A 932 11.50 -1.70 28.87
N LEU A 933 11.07 -0.43 28.80
CA LEU A 933 10.47 0.28 29.92
C LEU A 933 8.99 0.58 29.64
N TRP A 934 8.12 0.38 30.63
CA TRP A 934 6.71 0.77 30.63
C TRP A 934 6.50 1.78 31.76
N GLY A 935 6.09 3.01 31.43
CA GLY A 935 5.90 4.08 32.40
C GLY A 935 7.10 4.33 33.33
N GLY A 936 8.32 4.37 32.75
CA GLY A 936 9.57 4.53 33.50
C GLY A 936 10.14 3.27 34.17
N GLN A 937 9.41 2.15 34.22
CA GLN A 937 9.79 0.94 34.95
C GLN A 937 10.10 -0.23 33.99
N VAL A 938 10.97 -1.16 34.38
CA VAL A 938 11.30 -2.34 33.54
C VAL A 938 10.04 -3.17 33.24
N LEU A 939 9.78 -3.43 31.95
CA LEU A 939 8.59 -4.18 31.54
C LEU A 939 8.69 -5.64 32.01
N GLN A 940 7.62 -6.09 32.64
CA GLN A 940 7.43 -7.45 33.13
C GLN A 940 6.65 -8.25 32.08
N SER A 941 7.28 -9.20 31.40
CA SER A 941 6.60 -10.15 30.50
C SER A 941 6.21 -11.43 31.26
N SER A 942 5.11 -12.07 30.86
CA SER A 942 4.80 -13.45 31.26
C SER A 942 5.40 -14.50 30.32
N ASN A 943 5.95 -14.10 29.16
CA ASN A 943 6.63 -15.03 28.26
C ASN A 943 7.98 -15.43 28.90
N PRO A 944 8.31 -16.74 29.00
CA PRO A 944 9.49 -17.20 29.72
C PRO A 944 10.83 -16.88 29.04
N GLU A 945 10.84 -16.52 27.76
CA GLU A 945 12.04 -16.12 27.01
C GLU A 945 12.29 -14.59 27.07
N LEU A 946 11.25 -13.79 27.33
CA LEU A 946 11.34 -12.34 27.52
C LEU A 946 11.52 -11.95 28.99
N GLY A 947 10.73 -12.54 29.89
CA GLY A 947 10.82 -12.39 31.35
C GLY A 947 10.88 -10.94 31.86
N ASP A 948 11.86 -10.67 32.72
CA ASP A 948 12.23 -9.32 33.15
C ASP A 948 12.96 -8.63 31.99
N MET A 949 12.32 -7.69 31.29
CA MET A 949 12.88 -7.08 30.08
C MET A 949 13.96 -6.02 30.36
N GLU A 950 14.86 -6.27 31.32
CA GLU A 950 15.95 -5.36 31.69
C GLU A 950 17.11 -5.41 30.69
N PHE A 951 17.56 -6.60 30.29
CA PHE A 951 18.63 -6.79 29.31
C PHE A 951 18.42 -8.09 28.53
N VAL A 952 17.30 -8.18 27.79
CA VAL A 952 16.99 -9.33 26.91
C VAL A 952 18.04 -9.39 25.80
N ASP A 953 18.48 -10.59 25.40
CA ASP A 953 19.36 -10.69 24.24
C ASP A 953 18.61 -10.19 22.99
N SER A 954 19.24 -9.30 22.23
CA SER A 954 18.59 -8.69 21.06
C SER A 954 18.21 -9.71 20.00
N GLN A 955 18.95 -10.82 19.86
CA GLN A 955 18.57 -11.88 18.91
C GLN A 955 17.32 -12.62 19.40
N THR A 956 17.18 -12.90 20.71
CA THR A 956 15.97 -13.51 21.28
C THR A 956 14.73 -12.63 21.04
N LEU A 957 14.81 -11.32 21.28
CA LEU A 957 13.69 -10.42 21.02
C LEU A 957 13.37 -10.30 19.51
N LEU A 958 14.40 -10.28 18.65
CA LEU A 958 14.25 -10.20 17.20
C LEU A 958 13.71 -11.50 16.58
N ASP A 959 14.08 -12.66 17.11
CA ASP A 959 13.56 -13.97 16.70
C ASP A 959 12.10 -14.14 17.17
N TYR A 960 11.77 -13.69 18.39
CA TYR A 960 10.39 -13.65 18.89
C TYR A 960 9.49 -12.75 18.03
N PHE A 961 9.95 -11.56 17.64
CA PHE A 961 9.22 -10.70 16.71
C PHE A 961 9.10 -11.34 15.32
N ASP A 962 10.18 -11.85 14.71
CA ASP A 962 10.10 -12.50 13.39
C ASP A 962 9.20 -13.74 13.40
N ALA A 963 9.15 -14.49 14.50
CA ALA A 963 8.31 -15.66 14.64
C ALA A 963 6.83 -15.30 14.84
N LEU A 964 6.49 -14.17 15.46
CA LEU A 964 5.10 -13.69 15.62
C LEU A 964 4.55 -12.99 14.38
N VAL A 965 5.35 -12.14 13.71
CA VAL A 965 4.85 -11.22 12.66
C VAL A 965 5.51 -11.42 11.30
N GLY A 966 6.66 -12.10 11.23
CA GLY A 966 7.48 -12.21 10.03
C GLY A 966 8.47 -11.06 9.90
N ARG A 967 9.65 -11.33 9.32
CA ARG A 967 10.80 -10.42 9.19
C ARG A 967 10.51 -9.13 8.42
N ARG A 968 9.43 -9.12 7.63
CA ARG A 968 8.84 -7.92 6.99
C ARG A 968 7.31 -7.88 7.13
N ALA A 969 6.79 -8.28 8.29
CA ALA A 969 5.36 -8.42 8.55
C ALA A 969 4.66 -9.46 7.64
N GLU A 970 5.39 -10.45 7.11
CA GLU A 970 4.82 -11.40 6.14
C GLU A 970 3.79 -12.35 6.77
N SER A 971 3.98 -12.78 8.02
CA SER A 971 2.96 -13.54 8.77
C SER A 971 1.77 -12.66 9.18
N THR A 972 1.98 -11.36 9.45
CA THR A 972 0.87 -10.41 9.64
C THR A 972 -0.05 -10.35 8.42
N VAL A 973 0.51 -10.37 7.20
CA VAL A 973 -0.28 -10.42 5.96
C VAL A 973 -1.12 -11.71 5.84
N GLU A 974 -0.62 -12.84 6.36
CA GLU A 974 -1.37 -14.11 6.43
C GLU A 974 -2.49 -14.05 7.48
N LEU A 975 -2.19 -13.58 8.70
CA LEU A 975 -3.18 -13.41 9.77
C LEU A 975 -4.33 -12.46 9.35
N CYS A 976 -4.02 -11.38 8.62
CA CYS A 976 -5.02 -10.48 8.08
C CYS A 976 -5.93 -11.10 7.01
N ARG A 977 -5.51 -12.20 6.37
CA ARG A 977 -6.26 -12.95 5.35
C ARG A 977 -7.04 -14.14 5.89
N MET A 978 -6.95 -14.44 7.19
CA MET A 978 -7.69 -15.55 7.80
C MET A 978 -9.19 -15.33 7.68
N GLU A 979 -9.83 -16.09 6.80
CA GLU A 979 -11.28 -16.29 6.80
C GLU A 979 -11.62 -17.23 7.96
N ILE A 980 -12.28 -16.71 9.00
CA ILE A 980 -12.75 -17.53 10.12
C ILE A 980 -13.95 -18.34 9.63
N VAL A 981 -13.81 -19.66 9.67
CA VAL A 981 -14.93 -20.61 9.58
C VAL A 981 -15.51 -20.75 10.98
N GLU A 982 -16.84 -20.60 11.09
CA GLU A 982 -17.63 -20.79 12.32
C GLU A 982 -17.60 -22.25 12.84
#